data_AF-A0A651HP04-F1
#
_entry.id   AF-A0A651HP04-F1
#
_cell.length_a   1.000
_cell.length_b   1.000
_cell.length_c   1.000
_cell.angle_alpha   90.00
_cell.angle_beta   90.00
_cell.angle_gamma   90.00
#
_symmetry.space_group_name_H-M   'P 1'
#
loop_
_entity.id
_entity.type
_entity.pdbx_description
1 polymer ?
#
loop_
_entity_poly.entity_id
_entity_poly.type
_entity_poly.pdbx_seq_one_letter_code
_entity_poly.pdbx_strand_id
1 'polypeptide(L)'
;MSFLRPSPPRAMPPVRPRTVRSPSPRRSGVLPTLLSLALLATPGALEARAWIAPADTTTASPPPPSTDVVVMSVYPHGDHLHARSLKRVTNRDGYDNQPSFLDEDRLLFSSAGEGGATDILRYSTWDEVTDAVTRTPESEYSPRLMPAGDAVSVVRVEMNGVSQHLVRYPLDGGPAERLLPELDDIGYYAWVDERRVALFRLGDPPSLHIADITTGEVEEVVQGIGPVLQSVPGETAVSFVRPDDQGDGWVIHLWDGTTGETQELSRTPGPEPDHVWLSSATLLAIHDGVVYRQVAEAPDGWHPVLEDLRDVFGQITRLAVSPSGTRWAVVVDHGAGLENGTGLEDGPGGDGSRDPEALTPLRLTLLHTNDEHSQLLPFPLADHDPDGGGSAVGGFARLASAVEAVRDETRAREHPVILVSAGDFLGGTPFAWLGLLGMAPELEVMAELGYDAVTLGNHEFDWGPELLARYLTQAGYPNAQGAVGGREDEALPALVASNLSMPQGHSLARSGVHRTTLIELDNGLRVGILGLLGRNAASLAPLMTPVALEAPETAARRAVDELRGDGAHLIIALSHSGEPEDLALAAAVEGIDLVVGGHFHTPLAAPLREGDTWIVQAGSSLRYLGRVELLVHPGRDEGRVEVVNAEEGVPFLTPLDSSIPASDAVAERIRLFGDSLNAFLARYTDGVAQDFRDPALFAHRTLGRGPVLSETALGNFVADAMRAAAGEATGEAVDFAFQANGVLRSDLVPAVGDRNRGAVTVLDLATVSGLGAGPDGTPGYPIISARLTGEEIHRILEISTLVPQLRGNSHFLQVSGLRYEVDPSRAILFTLPVRGTPIPSFRAVRRAWQVHPDGTETEIPRDHTLFHVATDHHVASFLPQVGELAPRLRIELKDAHGRPIVHLDDAVIRRDGREVKVWEALLRYAATLPVVDGHPTLPEAYHGPEGRIVERAGLPVVPLTSLALLLAAVGVTGTAVMRRRRR
;
A
#
# COMPACT_ATOMS: atom_id res chain seq x y z
N MET A 1 59.94 3.64 25.96
CA MET A 1 59.61 3.01 27.26
C MET A 1 58.16 2.56 27.14
N SER A 2 57.82 1.27 27.07
CA SER A 2 57.93 0.26 28.16
C SER A 2 56.94 0.56 29.29
N PHE A 3 56.08 -0.35 29.76
CA PHE A 3 55.72 -1.72 29.37
C PHE A 3 54.47 -2.13 30.20
N LEU A 4 53.58 -3.01 29.70
CA LEU A 4 52.96 -4.17 30.40
C LEU A 4 51.55 -4.57 29.90
N ARG A 5 51.35 -5.90 29.75
CA ARG A 5 50.07 -6.64 29.59
C ARG A 5 49.73 -7.36 30.91
N PRO A 6 48.47 -7.80 31.13
CA PRO A 6 48.03 -9.20 30.95
C PRO A 6 46.59 -9.32 30.38
N SER A 7 45.91 -10.46 30.19
CA SER A 7 46.24 -11.83 29.72
C SER A 7 44.90 -12.58 29.39
N PRO A 8 44.87 -13.61 28.51
CA PRO A 8 43.60 -14.18 28.01
C PRO A 8 43.02 -15.34 28.85
N PRO A 9 41.71 -15.65 28.72
CA PRO A 9 41.05 -16.78 29.40
C PRO A 9 41.33 -18.15 28.75
N ARG A 10 41.08 -19.22 29.52
CA ARG A 10 41.46 -20.62 29.22
C ARG A 10 40.38 -21.41 28.47
N ALA A 11 40.82 -22.42 27.70
CA ALA A 11 39.99 -23.51 27.20
C ALA A 11 39.81 -24.65 28.23
N MET A 12 38.74 -25.43 28.08
CA MET A 12 38.46 -26.69 28.79
C MET A 12 38.04 -27.81 27.79
N PRO A 13 38.26 -29.11 28.12
CA PRO A 13 38.31 -30.19 27.13
C PRO A 13 36.98 -31.00 26.96
N PRO A 14 36.87 -31.87 25.93
CA PRO A 14 35.60 -32.46 25.51
C PRO A 14 35.25 -33.81 26.18
N VAL A 15 33.96 -34.13 26.25
CA VAL A 15 33.43 -35.45 26.65
C VAL A 15 32.82 -36.17 25.43
N ARG A 16 33.05 -37.48 25.33
CA ARG A 16 32.68 -38.32 24.17
C ARG A 16 31.25 -38.88 24.26
N PRO A 17 30.56 -39.10 23.12
CA PRO A 17 29.30 -39.83 23.09
C PRO A 17 29.50 -41.36 23.19
N ARG A 18 28.46 -42.06 23.65
CA ARG A 18 28.39 -43.53 23.71
C ARG A 18 27.55 -44.05 22.53
N THR A 19 28.05 -45.12 21.88
CA THR A 19 27.53 -45.70 20.62
C THR A 19 26.50 -46.82 20.83
N VAL A 20 26.06 -47.41 19.69
CA VAL A 20 25.24 -48.64 19.47
C VAL A 20 23.74 -48.32 19.29
N ARG A 21 23.03 -48.70 18.20
CA ARG A 21 23.35 -49.61 17.06
C ARG A 21 22.69 -49.17 15.73
N SER A 22 23.10 -49.78 14.62
CA SER A 22 22.40 -49.81 13.31
C SER A 22 21.79 -51.19 13.02
N PRO A 23 21.02 -51.34 11.92
CA PRO A 23 21.45 -52.27 10.88
C PRO A 23 21.56 -51.63 9.48
N SER A 24 22.22 -52.34 8.56
CA SER A 24 22.77 -51.87 7.29
C SER A 24 21.90 -52.12 6.06
N PRO A 25 22.14 -51.40 4.94
CA PRO A 25 21.38 -51.53 3.69
C PRO A 25 21.87 -52.69 2.79
N ARG A 26 21.08 -53.04 1.77
CA ARG A 26 21.52 -53.80 0.59
C ARG A 26 21.41 -52.97 -0.69
N ARG A 27 22.32 -53.25 -1.63
CA ARG A 27 22.50 -52.55 -2.91
C ARG A 27 21.81 -53.27 -4.08
N SER A 28 21.23 -52.49 -4.99
CA SER A 28 21.22 -52.68 -6.45
C SER A 28 20.44 -51.50 -7.08
N GLY A 29 20.85 -50.83 -8.15
CA GLY A 29 22.02 -50.96 -9.01
C GLY A 29 21.66 -50.63 -10.47
N VAL A 30 22.63 -50.13 -11.25
CA VAL A 30 22.58 -49.85 -12.72
C VAL A 30 22.06 -48.45 -13.12
N LEU A 31 22.61 -47.96 -14.24
CA LEU A 31 22.58 -46.59 -14.79
C LEU A 31 21.76 -46.57 -16.13
N PRO A 32 21.71 -45.51 -16.97
CA PRO A 32 20.47 -45.04 -17.59
C PRO A 32 20.36 -45.29 -19.11
N THR A 33 19.22 -44.92 -19.71
CA THR A 33 19.03 -44.86 -21.18
C THR A 33 18.32 -43.56 -21.59
N LEU A 34 18.51 -43.16 -22.85
CA LEU A 34 18.27 -41.83 -23.43
C LEU A 34 16.86 -41.59 -23.99
N LEU A 35 16.58 -40.31 -24.28
CA LEU A 35 15.55 -39.75 -25.16
C LEU A 35 15.21 -40.58 -26.40
N SER A 36 13.95 -40.50 -26.84
CA SER A 36 13.54 -40.48 -28.26
C SER A 36 12.16 -39.82 -28.41
N LEU A 37 12.00 -38.91 -29.39
CA LEU A 37 10.72 -38.32 -29.80
C LEU A 37 9.94 -39.25 -30.75
N ALA A 38 8.61 -39.15 -30.77
CA ALA A 38 7.80 -39.08 -32.01
C ALA A 38 6.31 -38.75 -31.71
N LEU A 39 5.68 -37.93 -32.56
CA LEU A 39 4.22 -37.72 -32.61
C LEU A 39 3.51 -38.96 -33.21
N LEU A 40 2.24 -39.18 -32.83
CA LEU A 40 1.08 -39.29 -33.75
C LEU A 40 -0.24 -39.56 -32.99
N ALA A 41 -1.34 -38.95 -33.45
CA ALA A 41 -2.72 -39.25 -33.02
C ALA A 41 -3.25 -40.52 -33.75
N THR A 42 -4.42 -41.14 -33.49
CA THR A 42 -5.73 -40.72 -32.94
C THR A 42 -6.39 -41.88 -32.11
N PRO A 43 -7.73 -42.10 -31.99
CA PRO A 43 -8.43 -42.09 -30.71
C PRO A 43 -8.90 -43.48 -30.20
N GLY A 44 -9.24 -43.56 -28.91
CA GLY A 44 -9.88 -44.73 -28.28
C GLY A 44 -11.10 -44.30 -27.45
N ALA A 45 -12.30 -44.74 -27.86
CA ALA A 45 -13.55 -44.35 -27.22
C ALA A 45 -13.75 -45.00 -25.83
N LEU A 46 -14.42 -44.28 -24.95
CA LEU A 46 -15.11 -44.81 -23.77
C LEU A 46 -16.50 -44.16 -23.68
N GLU A 47 -17.50 -44.95 -23.32
CA GLU A 47 -18.88 -44.72 -23.69
C GLU A 47 -19.60 -43.75 -22.73
N ALA A 48 -20.11 -42.63 -23.26
CA ALA A 48 -21.06 -41.80 -22.54
C ALA A 48 -22.41 -42.52 -22.41
N ARG A 49 -22.81 -42.86 -21.19
CA ARG A 49 -24.18 -43.33 -20.89
C ARG A 49 -25.11 -42.13 -20.73
N ALA A 50 -25.76 -41.76 -21.83
CA ALA A 50 -26.78 -40.72 -21.84
C ALA A 50 -27.94 -41.06 -20.89
N TRP A 51 -28.25 -40.12 -19.99
CA TRP A 51 -29.58 -40.02 -19.37
C TRP A 51 -30.41 -39.05 -20.20
N ILE A 52 -31.29 -39.60 -21.05
CA ILE A 52 -32.31 -38.80 -21.75
C ILE A 52 -33.57 -38.80 -20.88
N ALA A 53 -33.93 -37.61 -20.37
CA ALA A 53 -35.30 -37.28 -20.00
C ALA A 53 -35.98 -36.53 -21.18
N PRO A 54 -37.32 -36.58 -21.33
CA PRO A 54 -37.96 -36.25 -22.61
C PRO A 54 -38.12 -34.75 -22.83
N ALA A 55 -37.97 -34.33 -24.08
CA ALA A 55 -38.42 -33.02 -24.54
C ALA A 55 -39.96 -33.03 -24.72
N ASP A 56 -40.69 -32.44 -23.77
CA ASP A 56 -41.91 -31.67 -24.08
C ASP A 56 -42.40 -30.90 -22.83
N THR A 57 -42.02 -29.63 -22.74
CA THR A 57 -42.84 -28.52 -22.21
C THR A 57 -42.03 -27.23 -22.35
N THR A 58 -42.66 -26.17 -22.83
CA THR A 58 -42.12 -24.81 -22.67
C THR A 58 -42.26 -24.39 -21.22
N THR A 59 -41.41 -24.93 -20.34
CA THR A 59 -41.13 -24.28 -19.06
C THR A 59 -40.34 -23.03 -19.38
N ALA A 60 -40.95 -21.86 -19.18
CA ALA A 60 -40.16 -20.65 -19.02
C ALA A 60 -39.10 -20.93 -17.95
N SER A 61 -37.88 -20.40 -18.13
CA SER A 61 -36.89 -20.39 -17.05
C SER A 61 -37.59 -19.94 -15.78
N PRO A 62 -37.41 -20.63 -14.64
CA PRO A 62 -38.02 -20.19 -13.40
C PRO A 62 -37.64 -18.71 -13.18
N PRO A 63 -38.58 -17.86 -12.75
CA PRO A 63 -38.25 -16.46 -12.48
C PRO A 63 -37.05 -16.43 -11.53
N PRO A 64 -36.09 -15.50 -11.73
CA PRO A 64 -34.92 -15.43 -10.89
C PRO A 64 -35.33 -15.34 -9.41
N PRO A 65 -34.61 -16.01 -8.49
CA PRO A 65 -35.04 -16.14 -7.11
C PRO A 65 -35.20 -14.77 -6.46
N SER A 66 -36.28 -14.60 -5.71
CA SER A 66 -36.51 -13.39 -4.92
C SER A 66 -35.41 -13.33 -3.86
N THR A 67 -34.49 -12.38 -3.99
CA THR A 67 -33.22 -12.32 -3.27
C THR A 67 -32.93 -10.91 -2.82
N ASP A 68 -32.40 -10.77 -1.61
CA ASP A 68 -32.01 -9.50 -1.02
C ASP A 68 -30.50 -9.46 -0.77
N VAL A 69 -29.91 -8.28 -0.92
CA VAL A 69 -28.51 -8.01 -0.56
C VAL A 69 -28.44 -7.52 0.88
N VAL A 70 -27.59 -8.13 1.70
CA VAL A 70 -27.30 -7.69 3.09
C VAL A 70 -25.83 -7.33 3.19
N VAL A 71 -25.53 -6.12 3.68
CA VAL A 71 -24.17 -5.68 4.01
C VAL A 71 -23.96 -5.77 5.51
N MET A 72 -22.74 -6.10 5.92
CA MET A 72 -22.32 -6.18 7.32
C MET A 72 -20.86 -5.74 7.46
N SER A 73 -20.49 -5.30 8.65
CA SER A 73 -19.08 -5.20 9.05
C SER A 73 -18.68 -6.51 9.73
N VAL A 74 -17.48 -7.02 9.42
CA VAL A 74 -16.98 -8.29 9.95
C VAL A 74 -15.70 -8.04 10.75
N TYR A 75 -15.67 -8.57 11.97
CA TYR A 75 -14.62 -8.32 12.96
C TYR A 75 -14.04 -9.64 13.49
N PRO A 76 -12.72 -9.74 13.71
CA PRO A 76 -12.11 -10.90 14.35
C PRO A 76 -12.41 -10.97 15.86
N HIS A 77 -12.58 -12.18 16.37
CA HIS A 77 -12.76 -12.49 17.79
C HIS A 77 -12.20 -13.90 18.08
N GLY A 78 -10.97 -13.95 18.58
CA GLY A 78 -10.22 -15.20 18.67
C GLY A 78 -10.01 -15.82 17.28
N ASP A 79 -10.21 -17.14 17.16
CA ASP A 79 -10.09 -17.87 15.89
C ASP A 79 -11.30 -17.68 14.93
N HIS A 80 -12.35 -16.96 15.39
CA HIS A 80 -13.60 -16.75 14.66
C HIS A 80 -13.79 -15.29 14.21
N LEU A 81 -14.78 -15.07 13.35
CA LEU A 81 -15.25 -13.78 12.87
C LEU A 81 -16.70 -13.59 13.31
N HIS A 82 -17.10 -12.35 13.63
CA HIS A 82 -18.49 -11.99 13.87
C HIS A 82 -18.98 -10.95 12.87
N ALA A 83 -20.23 -11.10 12.46
CA ALA A 83 -20.96 -10.09 11.69
C ALA A 83 -21.63 -9.10 12.64
N ARG A 84 -21.44 -7.81 12.40
CA ARG A 84 -22.14 -6.71 13.09
C ARG A 84 -22.68 -5.70 12.07
N SER A 85 -23.59 -4.84 12.52
CA SER A 85 -24.23 -3.83 11.66
C SER A 85 -24.91 -4.43 10.43
N LEU A 86 -25.53 -5.61 10.58
CA LEU A 86 -26.19 -6.32 9.49
C LEU A 86 -27.35 -5.49 8.96
N LYS A 87 -27.21 -5.02 7.72
CA LYS A 87 -28.17 -4.15 7.08
C LYS A 87 -28.62 -4.71 5.74
N ARG A 88 -29.91 -4.95 5.64
CA ARG A 88 -30.61 -5.33 4.41
C ARG A 88 -30.69 -4.10 3.48
N VAL A 89 -29.95 -4.13 2.38
CA VAL A 89 -29.84 -3.05 1.36
C VAL A 89 -31.06 -3.03 0.46
N THR A 90 -31.55 -4.20 0.07
CA THR A 90 -32.80 -4.39 -0.66
C THR A 90 -33.75 -5.23 0.17
N ASN A 91 -35.03 -4.85 0.21
CA ASN A 91 -36.07 -5.55 0.97
C ASN A 91 -37.37 -5.49 0.17
N ARG A 92 -37.43 -6.26 -0.91
CA ARG A 92 -38.58 -6.29 -1.82
C ARG A 92 -38.62 -7.59 -2.60
N ASP A 93 -39.78 -7.94 -3.12
CA ASP A 93 -39.85 -8.95 -4.18
C ASP A 93 -39.04 -8.47 -5.41
N GLY A 94 -38.01 -9.23 -5.77
CA GLY A 94 -37.06 -8.83 -6.80
C GLY A 94 -35.81 -9.70 -6.83
N TYR A 95 -35.05 -9.62 -7.92
CA TYR A 95 -33.72 -10.21 -8.01
C TYR A 95 -32.69 -9.13 -7.68
N ASP A 96 -32.07 -9.21 -6.51
CA ASP A 96 -30.96 -8.35 -6.09
C ASP A 96 -29.75 -9.25 -5.76
N ASN A 97 -28.71 -9.22 -6.59
CA ASN A 97 -27.68 -10.27 -6.61
C ASN A 97 -26.33 -9.79 -7.18
N GLN A 98 -25.34 -10.69 -7.23
CA GLN A 98 -24.00 -10.46 -7.78
C GLN A 98 -23.30 -9.22 -7.18
N PRO A 99 -23.24 -9.10 -5.84
CA PRO A 99 -22.59 -7.97 -5.18
C PRO A 99 -21.09 -7.91 -5.52
N SER A 100 -20.56 -6.70 -5.70
CA SER A 100 -19.12 -6.43 -5.72
C SER A 100 -18.86 -5.05 -5.15
N PHE A 101 -17.73 -4.85 -4.47
CA PHE A 101 -17.38 -3.54 -3.94
C PHE A 101 -16.69 -2.69 -5.02
N LEU A 102 -17.16 -1.45 -5.17
CA LEU A 102 -16.49 -0.39 -5.93
C LEU A 102 -15.30 0.16 -5.12
N ASP A 103 -15.47 0.27 -3.81
CA ASP A 103 -14.49 0.65 -2.80
C ASP A 103 -15.01 0.22 -1.42
N GLU A 104 -14.40 0.67 -0.31
CA GLU A 104 -14.85 0.32 1.05
C GLU A 104 -16.32 0.67 1.33
N ASP A 105 -16.79 1.81 0.85
CA ASP A 105 -18.09 2.40 1.21
C ASP A 105 -19.18 2.21 0.16
N ARG A 106 -18.85 1.72 -1.04
CA ARG A 106 -19.79 1.65 -2.17
C ARG A 106 -19.87 0.24 -2.74
N LEU A 107 -21.04 -0.37 -2.60
CA LEU A 107 -21.36 -1.70 -3.14
C LEU A 107 -22.12 -1.56 -4.46
N LEU A 108 -21.69 -2.27 -5.50
CA LEU A 108 -22.42 -2.50 -6.74
C LEU A 108 -23.18 -3.82 -6.66
N PHE A 109 -24.39 -3.87 -7.23
CA PHE A 109 -25.14 -5.12 -7.39
C PHE A 109 -26.13 -5.04 -8.55
N SER A 110 -26.50 -6.20 -9.11
CA SER A 110 -27.49 -6.34 -10.16
C SER A 110 -28.89 -6.36 -9.56
N SER A 111 -29.82 -5.54 -10.04
CA SER A 111 -31.15 -5.34 -9.46
C SER A 111 -32.26 -5.33 -10.51
N ALA A 112 -33.21 -6.26 -10.43
CA ALA A 112 -34.40 -6.27 -11.30
C ALA A 112 -35.57 -5.52 -10.66
N GLY A 113 -35.84 -4.29 -11.10
CA GLY A 113 -36.97 -3.48 -10.62
C GLY A 113 -38.33 -3.92 -11.20
N GLU A 114 -39.41 -3.21 -10.84
CA GLU A 114 -40.77 -3.47 -11.39
C GLU A 114 -40.86 -3.37 -12.93
N GLY A 115 -39.85 -2.80 -13.59
CA GLY A 115 -39.74 -2.66 -15.04
C GLY A 115 -39.23 -3.90 -15.80
N GLY A 116 -38.77 -4.95 -15.11
CA GLY A 116 -38.41 -6.25 -15.69
C GLY A 116 -37.01 -6.38 -16.31
N ALA A 117 -36.33 -5.28 -16.65
CA ALA A 117 -34.89 -5.27 -16.93
C ALA A 117 -34.09 -5.29 -15.62
N THR A 118 -32.86 -5.82 -15.66
CA THR A 118 -31.91 -5.78 -14.53
C THR A 118 -30.97 -4.60 -14.72
N ASP A 119 -31.02 -3.62 -13.82
CA ASP A 119 -30.13 -2.46 -13.79
C ASP A 119 -28.98 -2.71 -12.80
N ILE A 120 -27.86 -2.00 -12.94
CA ILE A 120 -26.81 -1.96 -11.90
C ILE A 120 -27.11 -0.83 -10.92
N LEU A 121 -27.25 -1.19 -9.65
CA LEU A 121 -27.38 -0.24 -8.54
C LEU A 121 -26.06 -0.11 -7.79
N ARG A 122 -25.86 1.06 -7.17
CA ARG A 122 -24.80 1.36 -6.23
C ARG A 122 -25.42 1.75 -4.90
N TYR A 123 -25.19 0.97 -3.87
CA TYR A 123 -25.48 1.32 -2.49
C TYR A 123 -24.24 1.90 -1.81
N SER A 124 -24.40 3.03 -1.13
CA SER A 124 -23.39 3.59 -0.24
C SER A 124 -23.71 3.24 1.21
N THR A 125 -22.75 2.65 1.91
CA THR A 125 -22.85 2.31 3.34
C THR A 125 -22.72 3.53 4.25
N TRP A 126 -22.25 4.67 3.71
CA TRP A 126 -21.95 5.88 4.49
C TRP A 126 -23.18 6.77 4.67
N ASP A 127 -23.85 7.13 3.58
CA ASP A 127 -25.07 7.96 3.56
C ASP A 127 -26.36 7.13 3.43
N GLU A 128 -26.22 5.81 3.34
CA GLU A 128 -27.30 4.84 3.23
C GLU A 128 -28.14 4.92 1.94
N VAL A 129 -27.62 5.57 0.89
CA VAL A 129 -28.33 5.80 -0.37
C VAL A 129 -28.07 4.68 -1.39
N THR A 130 -29.13 4.21 -2.04
CA THR A 130 -29.06 3.34 -3.24
C THR A 130 -29.42 4.15 -4.50
N ASP A 131 -28.45 4.33 -5.38
CA ASP A 131 -28.60 4.96 -6.69
C ASP A 131 -28.53 3.94 -7.82
N ALA A 132 -29.03 4.30 -9.01
CA ALA A 132 -28.81 3.55 -10.23
C ALA A 132 -27.54 4.02 -10.93
N VAL A 133 -26.58 3.10 -11.15
CA VAL A 133 -25.40 3.33 -12.01
C VAL A 133 -25.80 3.25 -13.47
N THR A 134 -26.65 2.27 -13.80
CA THR A 134 -27.19 2.09 -15.15
C THR A 134 -28.72 2.11 -15.11
N ARG A 135 -29.32 2.52 -16.23
CA ARG A 135 -30.76 2.41 -16.49
C ARG A 135 -30.94 2.04 -17.95
N THR A 136 -30.87 0.75 -18.24
CA THR A 136 -30.92 0.25 -19.62
C THR A 136 -32.23 -0.47 -19.89
N PRO A 137 -32.69 -0.48 -21.16
CA PRO A 137 -33.80 -1.34 -21.53
C PRO A 137 -33.34 -2.81 -21.66
N GLU A 138 -32.04 -3.05 -21.86
CA GLU A 138 -31.36 -4.35 -21.71
C GLU A 138 -31.12 -4.72 -20.23
N SER A 139 -30.88 -6.02 -19.94
CA SER A 139 -30.51 -6.48 -18.59
C SER A 139 -28.99 -6.59 -18.40
N GLU A 140 -28.51 -6.19 -17.25
CA GLU A 140 -27.08 -6.12 -16.91
C GLU A 140 -26.74 -6.88 -15.63
N TYR A 141 -25.57 -7.51 -15.62
CA TYR A 141 -25.14 -8.49 -14.62
C TYR A 141 -23.65 -8.38 -14.31
N SER A 142 -23.22 -8.97 -13.19
CA SER A 142 -21.81 -9.05 -12.76
C SER A 142 -21.08 -7.70 -12.81
N PRO A 143 -21.58 -6.65 -12.14
CA PRO A 143 -20.87 -5.38 -12.09
C PRO A 143 -19.53 -5.57 -11.38
N ARG A 144 -18.45 -4.96 -11.88
CA ARG A 144 -17.15 -4.84 -11.19
C ARG A 144 -16.49 -3.52 -11.55
N LEU A 145 -15.66 -2.98 -10.65
CA LEU A 145 -14.72 -1.91 -10.99
C LEU A 145 -13.65 -2.46 -11.96
N MET A 146 -13.31 -1.70 -13.00
CA MET A 146 -12.15 -1.99 -13.84
C MET A 146 -10.84 -1.68 -13.11
N PRO A 147 -9.74 -2.42 -13.34
CA PRO A 147 -8.50 -2.27 -12.56
C PRO A 147 -7.88 -0.87 -12.56
N ALA A 148 -8.11 -0.08 -13.62
CA ALA A 148 -7.67 1.32 -13.72
C ALA A 148 -8.47 2.30 -12.84
N GLY A 149 -9.55 1.85 -12.18
CA GLY A 149 -10.38 2.66 -11.29
C GLY A 149 -11.28 3.69 -11.99
N ASP A 150 -11.34 3.68 -13.31
CA ASP A 150 -11.97 4.73 -14.14
C ASP A 150 -13.38 4.39 -14.65
N ALA A 151 -13.78 3.12 -14.56
CA ALA A 151 -15.03 2.63 -15.15
C ALA A 151 -15.57 1.40 -14.41
N VAL A 152 -16.90 1.21 -14.46
CA VAL A 152 -17.56 -0.05 -14.09
C VAL A 152 -17.74 -0.91 -15.34
N SER A 153 -17.38 -2.19 -15.27
CA SER A 153 -17.69 -3.18 -16.30
C SER A 153 -18.91 -4.03 -15.90
N VAL A 154 -19.68 -4.49 -16.88
CA VAL A 154 -20.87 -5.35 -16.71
C VAL A 154 -20.95 -6.38 -17.84
N VAL A 155 -21.67 -7.49 -17.62
CA VAL A 155 -22.20 -8.34 -18.69
C VAL A 155 -23.59 -7.82 -19.05
N ARG A 156 -23.79 -7.32 -20.28
CA ARG A 156 -25.11 -6.94 -20.79
C ARG A 156 -25.69 -8.04 -21.66
N VAL A 157 -26.92 -8.44 -21.36
CA VAL A 157 -27.76 -9.31 -22.20
C VAL A 157 -28.58 -8.44 -23.14
N GLU A 158 -28.32 -8.55 -24.44
CA GLU A 158 -28.99 -7.78 -25.48
C GLU A 158 -30.49 -8.10 -25.59
N MET A 159 -31.25 -7.22 -26.24
CA MET A 159 -32.69 -7.34 -26.51
C MET A 159 -33.17 -8.67 -27.11
N ASN A 160 -32.28 -9.45 -27.72
CA ASN A 160 -32.59 -10.77 -28.24
C ASN A 160 -32.69 -11.86 -27.15
N GLY A 161 -32.26 -11.56 -25.91
CA GLY A 161 -32.23 -12.49 -24.78
C GLY A 161 -31.17 -13.59 -24.89
N VAL A 162 -30.23 -13.47 -25.83
CA VAL A 162 -29.27 -14.53 -26.20
C VAL A 162 -27.83 -14.00 -26.23
N SER A 163 -27.59 -12.87 -26.89
CA SER A 163 -26.25 -12.29 -27.04
C SER A 163 -25.84 -11.56 -25.76
N GLN A 164 -24.64 -11.87 -25.26
CA GLN A 164 -24.10 -11.33 -24.01
C GLN A 164 -22.73 -10.71 -24.25
N HIS A 165 -22.59 -9.42 -23.97
CA HIS A 165 -21.38 -8.64 -24.22
C HIS A 165 -20.80 -8.08 -22.92
N LEU A 166 -19.47 -7.98 -22.84
CA LEU A 166 -18.80 -7.20 -21.81
C LEU A 166 -18.91 -5.71 -22.18
N VAL A 167 -19.46 -4.89 -21.27
CA VAL A 167 -19.68 -3.46 -21.50
C VAL A 167 -19.00 -2.64 -20.40
N ARG A 168 -18.32 -1.57 -20.82
CA ARG A 168 -17.64 -0.58 -19.96
C ARG A 168 -18.50 0.67 -19.83
N TYR A 169 -18.59 1.17 -18.60
CA TYR A 169 -19.25 2.42 -18.21
C TYR A 169 -18.26 3.36 -17.52
N PRO A 170 -17.75 4.39 -18.22
CA PRO A 170 -16.86 5.38 -17.61
C PRO A 170 -17.51 6.09 -16.41
N LEU A 171 -16.80 6.17 -15.29
CA LEU A 171 -17.26 6.83 -14.05
C LEU A 171 -17.34 8.36 -14.17
N ASP A 172 -16.71 8.94 -15.19
CA ASP A 172 -16.79 10.36 -15.55
C ASP A 172 -18.07 10.74 -16.32
N GLY A 173 -18.94 9.76 -16.63
CA GLY A 173 -20.16 9.96 -17.40
C GLY A 173 -19.98 9.86 -18.92
N GLY A 174 -18.84 9.35 -19.40
CA GLY A 174 -18.62 9.01 -20.80
C GLY A 174 -19.61 7.96 -21.36
N PRO A 175 -19.69 7.80 -22.69
CA PRO A 175 -20.58 6.83 -23.32
C PRO A 175 -20.16 5.39 -23.01
N ALA A 176 -21.14 4.49 -22.88
CA ALA A 176 -20.88 3.07 -22.69
C ALA A 176 -20.26 2.41 -23.93
N GLU A 177 -19.29 1.53 -23.71
CA GLU A 177 -18.45 0.91 -24.75
C GLU A 177 -18.51 -0.62 -24.67
N ARG A 178 -18.72 -1.32 -25.80
CA ARG A 178 -18.59 -2.78 -25.83
C ARG A 178 -17.12 -3.17 -25.89
N LEU A 179 -16.65 -3.86 -24.86
CA LEU A 179 -15.35 -4.51 -24.86
C LEU A 179 -15.48 -5.84 -25.61
N LEU A 180 -14.51 -6.16 -26.47
CA LEU A 180 -14.49 -7.40 -27.26
C LEU A 180 -15.78 -7.62 -28.09
N PRO A 181 -16.16 -6.68 -28.99
CA PRO A 181 -17.48 -6.66 -29.65
C PRO A 181 -17.77 -7.86 -30.56
N GLU A 182 -16.75 -8.65 -30.92
CA GLU A 182 -16.86 -9.89 -31.71
C GLU A 182 -17.30 -11.11 -30.85
N LEU A 183 -17.34 -10.97 -29.52
CA LEU A 183 -17.83 -12.00 -28.60
C LEU A 183 -19.26 -11.67 -28.15
N ASP A 184 -20.18 -12.63 -28.29
CA ASP A 184 -21.59 -12.50 -27.90
C ASP A 184 -22.08 -13.60 -26.94
N ASP A 185 -21.15 -14.30 -26.29
CA ASP A 185 -21.37 -15.47 -25.43
C ASP A 185 -20.70 -15.36 -24.04
N ILE A 186 -20.44 -14.14 -23.56
CA ILE A 186 -19.78 -13.90 -22.27
C ILE A 186 -20.80 -14.01 -21.12
N GLY A 187 -20.67 -15.02 -20.25
CA GLY A 187 -21.58 -15.21 -19.11
C GLY A 187 -21.09 -14.58 -17.80
N TYR A 188 -19.80 -14.73 -17.48
CA TYR A 188 -19.15 -14.12 -16.32
C TYR A 188 -17.73 -13.70 -16.67
N TYR A 189 -17.12 -12.83 -15.85
CA TYR A 189 -15.74 -12.43 -16.02
C TYR A 189 -15.06 -12.06 -14.69
N ALA A 190 -13.73 -12.05 -14.72
CA ALA A 190 -12.85 -11.50 -13.70
C ALA A 190 -11.67 -10.79 -14.39
N TRP A 191 -11.21 -9.66 -13.86
CA TRP A 191 -10.06 -8.94 -14.43
C TRP A 191 -8.75 -9.62 -14.04
N VAL A 192 -7.81 -9.73 -14.97
CA VAL A 192 -6.44 -10.24 -14.73
C VAL A 192 -5.49 -9.07 -14.46
N ASP A 193 -5.62 -8.02 -15.26
CA ASP A 193 -4.93 -6.73 -15.15
C ASP A 193 -5.72 -5.67 -15.95
N GLU A 194 -5.21 -4.44 -16.07
CA GLU A 194 -5.84 -3.34 -16.82
C GLU A 194 -6.18 -3.66 -18.29
N ARG A 195 -5.52 -4.67 -18.88
CA ARG A 195 -5.64 -5.02 -20.30
C ARG A 195 -6.24 -6.40 -20.54
N ARG A 196 -6.07 -7.34 -19.61
CA ARG A 196 -6.50 -8.74 -19.75
C ARG A 196 -7.68 -9.06 -18.85
N VAL A 197 -8.65 -9.76 -19.42
CA VAL A 197 -9.86 -10.23 -18.74
C VAL A 197 -10.02 -11.74 -18.92
N ALA A 198 -10.33 -12.42 -17.82
CA ALA A 198 -10.73 -13.82 -17.82
C ALA A 198 -12.25 -13.90 -18.02
N LEU A 199 -12.67 -14.70 -19.00
CA LEU A 199 -14.05 -14.83 -19.45
C LEU A 199 -14.54 -16.26 -19.26
N PHE A 200 -15.70 -16.41 -18.62
CA PHE A 200 -16.52 -17.61 -18.70
C PHE A 200 -17.37 -17.48 -19.97
N ARG A 201 -17.08 -18.29 -20.98
CA ARG A 201 -17.84 -18.32 -22.23
C ARG A 201 -18.89 -19.43 -22.21
N LEU A 202 -20.09 -19.07 -22.66
CA LEU A 202 -21.25 -19.93 -22.70
C LEU A 202 -21.10 -20.98 -23.80
N GLY A 203 -21.29 -22.24 -23.44
CA GLY A 203 -21.12 -23.38 -24.34
C GLY A 203 -21.47 -24.69 -23.65
N ASP A 204 -21.40 -25.79 -24.39
CA ASP A 204 -21.53 -27.15 -23.86
C ASP A 204 -20.34 -28.00 -24.32
N PRO A 205 -19.28 -28.14 -23.50
CA PRO A 205 -19.09 -27.56 -22.17
C PRO A 205 -18.73 -26.06 -22.20
N PRO A 206 -18.97 -25.31 -21.11
CA PRO A 206 -18.48 -23.92 -20.96
C PRO A 206 -16.96 -23.88 -20.75
N SER A 207 -16.33 -22.75 -21.08
CA SER A 207 -14.87 -22.61 -21.12
C SER A 207 -14.34 -21.32 -20.49
N LEU A 208 -13.12 -21.41 -19.94
CA LEU A 208 -12.27 -20.29 -19.55
C LEU A 208 -11.53 -19.77 -20.78
N HIS A 209 -11.69 -18.49 -21.07
CA HIS A 209 -10.85 -17.78 -22.03
C HIS A 209 -10.14 -16.60 -21.35
N ILE A 210 -8.95 -16.25 -21.86
CA ILE A 210 -8.27 -15.01 -21.51
C ILE A 210 -8.29 -14.13 -22.76
N ALA A 211 -8.79 -12.91 -22.59
CA ALA A 211 -8.92 -11.95 -23.68
C ALA A 211 -8.17 -10.65 -23.36
N ASP A 212 -7.57 -10.07 -24.39
CA ASP A 212 -6.91 -8.76 -24.35
C ASP A 212 -7.85 -7.70 -24.92
N ILE A 213 -8.32 -6.77 -24.10
CA ILE A 213 -9.31 -5.78 -24.52
C ILE A 213 -8.73 -4.72 -25.48
N THR A 214 -7.40 -4.63 -25.60
CA THR A 214 -6.72 -3.68 -26.50
C THR A 214 -6.44 -4.29 -27.88
N THR A 215 -6.03 -5.57 -27.94
CA THR A 215 -5.74 -6.26 -29.21
C THR A 215 -6.95 -7.00 -29.78
N GLY A 216 -7.93 -7.35 -28.94
CA GLY A 216 -9.03 -8.24 -29.30
C GLY A 216 -8.63 -9.71 -29.42
N GLU A 217 -7.41 -10.08 -29.03
CA GLU A 217 -6.96 -11.49 -29.01
C GLU A 217 -7.65 -12.25 -27.87
N VAL A 218 -8.07 -13.49 -28.15
CA VAL A 218 -8.80 -14.35 -27.21
C VAL A 218 -8.21 -15.76 -27.27
N GLU A 219 -7.70 -16.25 -26.14
CA GLU A 219 -7.13 -17.59 -25.97
C GLU A 219 -8.07 -18.46 -25.13
N GLU A 220 -8.29 -19.72 -25.52
CA GLU A 220 -8.99 -20.72 -24.70
C GLU A 220 -7.99 -21.43 -23.79
N VAL A 221 -8.21 -21.39 -22.48
CA VAL A 221 -7.30 -21.98 -21.50
C VAL A 221 -7.79 -23.33 -20.99
N VAL A 222 -9.07 -23.44 -20.60
CA VAL A 222 -9.66 -24.65 -19.99
C VAL A 222 -11.12 -24.83 -20.41
N GLN A 223 -11.51 -26.06 -20.76
CA GLN A 223 -12.92 -26.45 -20.95
C GLN A 223 -13.50 -27.15 -19.70
N GLY A 224 -14.81 -27.04 -19.52
CA GLY A 224 -15.55 -27.66 -18.42
C GLY A 224 -15.31 -26.95 -17.09
N ILE A 225 -15.42 -25.62 -17.08
CA ILE A 225 -15.36 -24.80 -15.85
C ILE A 225 -16.75 -24.53 -15.29
N GLY A 226 -16.85 -24.27 -14.00
CA GLY A 226 -18.09 -23.81 -13.36
C GLY A 226 -18.26 -22.28 -13.41
N PRO A 227 -19.43 -21.77 -12.99
CA PRO A 227 -19.86 -20.39 -13.20
C PRO A 227 -19.30 -19.39 -12.17
N VAL A 228 -18.06 -19.59 -11.70
CA VAL A 228 -17.40 -18.71 -10.71
C VAL A 228 -15.99 -18.41 -11.17
N LEU A 229 -15.70 -17.11 -11.29
CA LEU A 229 -14.38 -16.55 -11.60
C LEU A 229 -14.09 -15.44 -10.58
N GLN A 230 -12.88 -15.40 -10.01
CA GLN A 230 -12.44 -14.29 -9.16
C GLN A 230 -11.01 -13.87 -9.48
N SER A 231 -10.77 -12.57 -9.51
CA SER A 231 -9.43 -11.99 -9.49
C SER A 231 -8.77 -12.28 -8.13
N VAL A 232 -7.48 -12.59 -8.11
CA VAL A 232 -6.72 -12.68 -6.85
C VAL A 232 -6.28 -11.27 -6.44
N PRO A 233 -6.60 -10.79 -5.22
CA PRO A 233 -6.23 -9.45 -4.77
C PRO A 233 -4.71 -9.22 -4.82
N GLY A 234 -4.28 -8.20 -5.55
CA GLY A 234 -2.87 -7.83 -5.67
C GLY A 234 -2.01 -8.73 -6.57
N GLU A 235 -2.59 -9.74 -7.24
CA GLU A 235 -1.86 -10.67 -8.11
C GLU A 235 -2.46 -10.69 -9.53
N THR A 236 -1.61 -10.90 -10.52
CA THR A 236 -1.99 -11.08 -11.93
C THR A 236 -2.51 -12.51 -12.15
N ALA A 237 -3.53 -12.93 -11.41
CA ALA A 237 -4.03 -14.29 -11.39
C ALA A 237 -5.55 -14.34 -11.20
N VAL A 238 -6.19 -15.41 -11.69
CA VAL A 238 -7.65 -15.62 -11.59
C VAL A 238 -7.92 -17.04 -11.10
N SER A 239 -8.76 -17.17 -10.06
CA SER A 239 -9.30 -18.45 -9.64
C SER A 239 -10.61 -18.79 -10.37
N PHE A 240 -10.81 -20.07 -10.59
CA PHE A 240 -12.00 -20.62 -11.23
C PHE A 240 -12.29 -22.03 -10.70
N VAL A 241 -13.51 -22.52 -10.87
CA VAL A 241 -13.89 -23.87 -10.41
C VAL A 241 -14.03 -24.87 -11.56
N ARG A 242 -13.84 -26.16 -11.26
CA ARG A 242 -14.20 -27.30 -12.12
C ARG A 242 -14.95 -28.36 -11.33
N PRO A 243 -15.83 -29.17 -11.94
CA PRO A 243 -16.48 -30.28 -11.25
C PRO A 243 -15.45 -31.26 -10.70
N ASP A 244 -15.67 -31.78 -9.49
CA ASP A 244 -14.85 -32.85 -8.92
C ASP A 244 -15.06 -34.18 -9.67
N ASP A 245 -14.01 -35.00 -9.76
CA ASP A 245 -14.01 -36.35 -10.34
C ASP A 245 -15.04 -37.30 -9.69
N GLN A 246 -15.47 -37.02 -8.44
CA GLN A 246 -16.49 -37.78 -7.72
C GLN A 246 -17.92 -37.31 -8.05
N GLY A 247 -18.10 -36.10 -8.60
CA GLY A 247 -19.39 -35.52 -8.99
C GLY A 247 -20.18 -34.78 -7.90
N ASP A 248 -19.69 -34.76 -6.66
CA ASP A 248 -20.41 -34.23 -5.48
C ASP A 248 -19.96 -32.82 -5.02
N GLY A 249 -19.06 -32.15 -5.76
CA GLY A 249 -18.54 -30.82 -5.40
C GLY A 249 -17.61 -30.20 -6.46
N TRP A 250 -16.86 -29.16 -6.06
CA TRP A 250 -16.01 -28.38 -6.96
C TRP A 250 -14.54 -28.36 -6.53
N VAL A 251 -13.66 -28.24 -7.52
CA VAL A 251 -12.23 -28.02 -7.36
C VAL A 251 -11.90 -26.60 -7.80
N ILE A 252 -11.40 -25.78 -6.88
CA ILE A 252 -10.84 -24.45 -7.15
C ILE A 252 -9.46 -24.63 -7.78
N HIS A 253 -9.31 -24.07 -8.97
CA HIS A 253 -8.06 -23.91 -9.68
C HIS A 253 -7.62 -22.45 -9.68
N LEU A 254 -6.32 -22.23 -9.78
CA LEU A 254 -5.72 -20.93 -10.04
C LEU A 254 -5.07 -20.93 -11.42
N TRP A 255 -5.35 -19.92 -12.24
CA TRP A 255 -4.60 -19.60 -13.44
C TRP A 255 -3.70 -18.39 -13.18
N ASP A 256 -2.40 -18.56 -13.37
CA ASP A 256 -1.38 -17.52 -13.20
C ASP A 256 -1.17 -16.77 -14.53
N GLY A 257 -1.50 -15.49 -14.57
CA GLY A 257 -1.38 -14.63 -15.75
C GLY A 257 0.04 -14.15 -16.06
N THR A 258 1.04 -14.55 -15.27
CA THR A 258 2.47 -14.36 -15.55
C THR A 258 3.06 -15.56 -16.28
N THR A 259 2.73 -16.78 -15.85
CA THR A 259 3.24 -18.02 -16.46
C THR A 259 2.33 -18.61 -17.53
N GLY A 260 1.03 -18.31 -17.46
CA GLY A 260 -0.03 -18.96 -18.26
C GLY A 260 -0.39 -20.36 -17.75
N GLU A 261 0.18 -20.82 -16.63
CA GLU A 261 -0.06 -22.16 -16.09
C GLU A 261 -1.30 -22.20 -15.16
N THR A 262 -1.97 -23.35 -15.15
CA THR A 262 -3.11 -23.65 -14.28
C THR A 262 -2.69 -24.66 -13.22
N GLN A 263 -2.96 -24.37 -11.95
CA GLN A 263 -2.77 -25.30 -10.83
C GLN A 263 -4.09 -25.61 -10.11
N GLU A 264 -4.20 -26.81 -9.51
CA GLU A 264 -5.24 -27.13 -8.53
C GLU A 264 -4.86 -26.51 -7.19
N LEU A 265 -5.80 -25.83 -6.55
CA LEU A 265 -5.58 -25.13 -5.29
C LEU A 265 -6.24 -25.87 -4.11
N SER A 266 -7.56 -26.10 -4.20
CA SER A 266 -8.31 -26.82 -3.16
C SER A 266 -9.69 -27.27 -3.66
N ARG A 267 -10.38 -28.07 -2.86
CA ARG A 267 -11.79 -28.45 -3.06
C ARG A 267 -12.68 -27.51 -2.26
N THR A 268 -13.87 -27.16 -2.74
CA THR A 268 -14.84 -26.36 -1.97
C THR A 268 -15.28 -27.09 -0.69
N PRO A 269 -15.67 -26.38 0.38
CA PRO A 269 -16.10 -27.01 1.63
C PRO A 269 -17.42 -27.80 1.49
N GLY A 270 -18.21 -27.51 0.44
CA GLY A 270 -19.45 -28.18 0.10
C GLY A 270 -19.72 -28.23 -1.41
N PRO A 271 -20.93 -28.62 -1.84
CA PRO A 271 -21.34 -28.66 -3.25
C PRO A 271 -21.47 -27.29 -3.93
N GLU A 272 -21.39 -26.19 -3.17
CA GLU A 272 -21.43 -24.82 -3.65
C GLU A 272 -20.11 -24.42 -4.34
N PRO A 273 -20.14 -23.82 -5.55
CA PRO A 273 -18.94 -23.36 -6.26
C PRO A 273 -18.41 -22.00 -5.78
N ASP A 274 -19.21 -21.27 -4.99
CA ASP A 274 -18.98 -19.85 -4.70
C ASP A 274 -17.85 -19.66 -3.70
N HIS A 275 -16.89 -18.82 -4.09
CA HIS A 275 -15.75 -18.45 -3.26
C HIS A 275 -15.31 -17.03 -3.59
N VAL A 276 -14.64 -16.40 -2.63
CA VAL A 276 -13.98 -15.09 -2.77
C VAL A 276 -12.61 -15.12 -2.09
N TRP A 277 -11.75 -14.17 -2.44
CA TRP A 277 -10.47 -13.96 -1.79
C TRP A 277 -10.59 -12.84 -0.77
N LEU A 278 -10.20 -13.11 0.48
CA LEU A 278 -10.04 -12.11 1.53
C LEU A 278 -8.68 -11.41 1.43
N SER A 279 -7.67 -12.13 0.96
CA SER A 279 -6.33 -11.63 0.59
C SER A 279 -5.74 -12.57 -0.46
N SER A 280 -4.58 -12.26 -1.04
CA SER A 280 -3.97 -13.13 -2.06
C SER A 280 -3.66 -14.56 -1.59
N ALA A 281 -3.54 -14.76 -0.26
CA ALA A 281 -3.28 -16.05 0.36
C ALA A 281 -4.51 -16.69 1.03
N THR A 282 -5.65 -15.99 1.14
CA THR A 282 -6.80 -16.44 1.95
C THR A 282 -8.09 -16.47 1.17
N LEU A 283 -8.69 -17.65 1.09
CA LEU A 283 -10.00 -17.89 0.50
C LEU A 283 -11.10 -17.92 1.57
N LEU A 284 -12.29 -17.48 1.16
CA LEU A 284 -13.56 -17.67 1.84
C LEU A 284 -14.53 -18.41 0.92
N ALA A 285 -15.33 -19.31 1.46
CA ALA A 285 -16.41 -19.99 0.76
C ALA A 285 -17.59 -20.24 1.72
N ILE A 286 -18.80 -20.29 1.17
CA ILE A 286 -20.01 -20.57 1.95
C ILE A 286 -20.36 -22.06 1.84
N HIS A 287 -20.75 -22.67 2.95
CA HIS A 287 -21.50 -23.93 2.94
C HIS A 287 -22.52 -23.95 4.09
N ASP A 288 -23.77 -24.34 3.80
CA ASP A 288 -24.84 -24.52 4.79
C ASP A 288 -25.03 -23.31 5.75
N GLY A 289 -24.97 -22.09 5.20
CA GLY A 289 -25.11 -20.82 5.92
C GLY A 289 -23.87 -20.33 6.68
N VAL A 290 -22.81 -21.15 6.74
CA VAL A 290 -21.54 -20.85 7.44
C VAL A 290 -20.50 -20.40 6.42
N VAL A 291 -19.70 -19.37 6.76
CA VAL A 291 -18.51 -19.01 5.98
C VAL A 291 -17.31 -19.76 6.53
N TYR A 292 -16.61 -20.45 5.63
CA TYR A 292 -15.36 -21.16 5.89
C TYR A 292 -14.18 -20.34 5.34
N ARG A 293 -13.03 -20.42 6.02
CA ARG A 293 -11.75 -19.87 5.60
C ARG A 293 -10.78 -20.99 5.25
N GLN A 294 -9.97 -20.79 4.21
CA GLN A 294 -8.78 -21.58 3.94
C GLN A 294 -7.61 -20.65 3.58
N VAL A 295 -6.40 -20.97 4.08
CA VAL A 295 -5.17 -20.38 3.57
C VAL A 295 -4.68 -21.25 2.41
N ALA A 296 -4.49 -20.64 1.24
CA ALA A 296 -4.33 -21.30 -0.05
C ALA A 296 -3.14 -22.28 -0.12
N GLU A 297 -2.07 -22.03 0.63
CA GLU A 297 -0.89 -22.90 0.71
C GLU A 297 -0.82 -23.76 1.99
N ALA A 298 -1.82 -23.67 2.88
CA ALA A 298 -1.79 -24.36 4.17
C ALA A 298 -2.35 -25.80 4.08
N PRO A 299 -1.77 -26.77 4.81
CA PRO A 299 -2.18 -28.17 4.75
C PRO A 299 -3.47 -28.49 5.52
N ASP A 300 -3.99 -27.54 6.32
CA ASP A 300 -5.01 -27.82 7.34
C ASP A 300 -6.46 -27.77 6.83
N GLY A 301 -6.68 -27.26 5.61
CA GLY A 301 -7.97 -27.29 4.91
C GLY A 301 -8.90 -26.10 5.18
N TRP A 302 -10.21 -26.33 5.07
CA TRP A 302 -11.24 -25.33 5.37
C TRP A 302 -11.66 -25.40 6.84
N HIS A 303 -11.77 -24.24 7.48
CA HIS A 303 -12.23 -24.09 8.86
C HIS A 303 -13.42 -23.13 8.91
N PRO A 304 -14.49 -23.43 9.67
CA PRO A 304 -15.59 -22.49 9.85
C PRO A 304 -15.07 -21.25 10.59
N VAL A 305 -15.41 -20.06 10.10
CA VAL A 305 -15.00 -18.79 10.72
C VAL A 305 -16.16 -17.88 11.07
N LEU A 306 -17.29 -17.94 10.36
CA LEU A 306 -18.47 -17.12 10.66
C LEU A 306 -19.72 -17.99 10.60
N GLU A 307 -20.21 -18.40 11.78
CA GLU A 307 -21.37 -19.28 11.94
C GLU A 307 -22.68 -18.49 12.17
N ASP A 308 -22.59 -17.31 12.78
CA ASP A 308 -23.73 -16.46 13.17
C ASP A 308 -24.75 -16.21 12.05
N LEU A 309 -24.30 -16.13 10.80
CA LEU A 309 -25.17 -15.86 9.65
C LEU A 309 -26.16 -16.99 9.35
N ARG A 310 -25.82 -18.23 9.72
CA ARG A 310 -26.67 -19.41 9.52
C ARG A 310 -27.98 -19.30 10.29
N ASP A 311 -27.91 -18.88 11.56
CA ASP A 311 -29.09 -18.78 12.42
C ASP A 311 -29.97 -17.57 12.07
N VAL A 312 -29.38 -16.54 11.43
CA VAL A 312 -30.11 -15.36 10.96
C VAL A 312 -30.79 -15.59 9.60
N PHE A 313 -30.05 -16.07 8.60
CA PHE A 313 -30.50 -16.11 7.20
C PHE A 313 -30.75 -17.52 6.65
N GLY A 314 -30.28 -18.56 7.33
CA GLY A 314 -30.36 -19.93 6.84
C GLY A 314 -29.40 -20.18 5.68
N GLN A 315 -29.87 -19.95 4.44
CA GLN A 315 -29.07 -20.16 3.23
C GLN A 315 -28.54 -18.84 2.68
N ILE A 316 -27.27 -18.87 2.25
CA ILE A 316 -26.57 -17.73 1.65
C ILE A 316 -26.01 -18.20 0.31
N THR A 317 -26.27 -17.44 -0.75
CA THR A 317 -25.96 -17.87 -2.12
C THR A 317 -24.74 -17.19 -2.74
N ARG A 318 -24.34 -16.04 -2.22
CA ARG A 318 -23.15 -15.29 -2.65
C ARG A 318 -22.50 -14.58 -1.47
N LEU A 319 -21.17 -14.43 -1.54
CA LEU A 319 -20.36 -13.55 -0.70
C LEU A 319 -19.60 -12.55 -1.58
N ALA A 320 -19.40 -11.33 -1.08
CA ALA A 320 -18.44 -10.35 -1.58
C ALA A 320 -17.77 -9.65 -0.40
N VAL A 321 -16.52 -9.21 -0.57
CA VAL A 321 -15.72 -8.53 0.45
C VAL A 321 -15.18 -7.21 -0.08
N SER A 322 -15.09 -6.20 0.78
CA SER A 322 -14.47 -4.91 0.47
C SER A 322 -12.95 -5.05 0.31
N PRO A 323 -12.24 -4.09 -0.31
CA PRO A 323 -10.79 -4.19 -0.52
C PRO A 323 -9.97 -4.36 0.77
N SER A 324 -10.40 -3.79 1.90
CA SER A 324 -9.80 -3.99 3.22
C SER A 324 -10.25 -5.28 3.93
N GLY A 325 -11.21 -6.02 3.37
CA GLY A 325 -11.82 -7.22 3.97
C GLY A 325 -12.71 -6.97 5.19
N THR A 326 -12.93 -5.72 5.62
CA THR A 326 -13.70 -5.39 6.84
C THR A 326 -15.21 -5.31 6.63
N ARG A 327 -15.68 -5.16 5.39
CA ARG A 327 -17.11 -5.14 5.07
C ARG A 327 -17.45 -6.22 4.06
N TRP A 328 -18.48 -6.99 4.37
CA TRP A 328 -18.91 -8.12 3.59
C TRP A 328 -20.35 -7.87 3.11
N ALA A 329 -20.66 -8.33 1.90
CA ALA A 329 -22.00 -8.35 1.36
C ALA A 329 -22.40 -9.79 1.06
N VAL A 330 -23.59 -10.19 1.49
CA VAL A 330 -24.15 -11.53 1.26
C VAL A 330 -25.48 -11.44 0.53
N VAL A 331 -25.79 -12.46 -0.27
CA VAL A 331 -27.10 -12.59 -0.92
C VAL A 331 -27.91 -13.70 -0.26
N VAL A 332 -29.09 -13.35 0.22
CA VAL A 332 -30.01 -14.21 0.98
C VAL A 332 -31.36 -14.29 0.29
N ASP A 333 -32.15 -15.32 0.58
CA ASP A 333 -33.53 -15.40 0.09
C ASP A 333 -34.37 -14.23 0.64
N HIS A 334 -35.28 -13.69 -0.19
CA HIS A 334 -36.15 -12.59 0.23
C HIS A 334 -37.02 -13.02 1.43
N GLY A 335 -37.05 -12.18 2.47
CA GLY A 335 -37.77 -12.45 3.72
C GLY A 335 -37.08 -13.43 4.68
N ALA A 336 -35.90 -13.98 4.36
CA ALA A 336 -35.11 -14.75 5.32
C ALA A 336 -34.34 -13.82 6.27
N GLY A 337 -34.66 -13.83 7.56
CA GLY A 337 -33.90 -13.14 8.62
C GLY A 337 -34.11 -11.61 8.73
N LEU A 338 -34.08 -11.07 9.96
CA LEU A 338 -34.40 -9.67 10.30
C LEU A 338 -35.88 -9.30 10.06
N GLU A 339 -36.76 -9.61 11.01
CA GLU A 339 -38.08 -8.94 11.08
C GLU A 339 -37.91 -7.45 11.46
N ASN A 340 -38.83 -6.61 11.00
CA ASN A 340 -38.75 -5.14 11.05
C ASN A 340 -38.32 -4.57 12.41
N GLY A 341 -37.09 -4.06 12.49
CA GLY A 341 -36.69 -3.06 13.50
C GLY A 341 -36.02 -3.56 14.77
N THR A 342 -35.61 -4.84 14.84
CA THR A 342 -34.70 -5.31 15.90
C THR A 342 -33.39 -5.79 15.30
N GLY A 343 -32.30 -5.06 15.57
CA GLY A 343 -30.97 -5.67 15.56
C GLY A 343 -30.92 -6.80 16.60
N LEU A 344 -29.96 -7.71 16.46
CA LEU A 344 -29.78 -8.82 17.40
C LEU A 344 -29.47 -8.29 18.80
N GLU A 345 -30.48 -8.21 19.68
CA GLU A 345 -30.31 -7.90 21.09
C GLU A 345 -29.69 -9.11 21.82
N ASP A 346 -28.77 -8.82 22.75
CA ASP A 346 -28.15 -9.82 23.63
C ASP A 346 -29.20 -10.60 24.43
N GLY A 347 -29.21 -11.92 24.28
CA GLY A 347 -30.03 -12.85 25.05
C GLY A 347 -29.25 -13.49 26.21
N PRO A 348 -29.46 -13.07 27.48
CA PRO A 348 -28.71 -13.62 28.61
C PRO A 348 -29.28 -14.95 29.11
N GLY A 349 -28.42 -15.96 29.27
CA GLY A 349 -28.77 -17.28 29.82
C GLY A 349 -27.81 -17.74 30.92
N GLY A 350 -27.91 -17.16 32.11
CA GLY A 350 -26.92 -17.36 33.18
C GLY A 350 -27.14 -18.59 34.07
N ASP A 351 -26.03 -19.11 34.60
CA ASP A 351 -25.86 -19.26 36.04
C ASP A 351 -24.75 -18.26 36.47
N GLY A 352 -24.66 -17.78 37.71
CA GLY A 352 -25.21 -18.32 38.95
C GLY A 352 -24.35 -17.98 40.18
N SER A 353 -23.22 -17.29 40.02
CA SER A 353 -22.42 -16.71 41.10
C SER A 353 -22.38 -15.18 41.03
N ARG A 354 -22.70 -14.52 42.16
CA ARG A 354 -22.39 -13.11 42.38
C ARG A 354 -21.04 -13.02 43.06
N ASP A 355 -20.02 -12.51 42.37
CA ASP A 355 -18.86 -11.90 43.04
C ASP A 355 -19.10 -10.39 43.27
N PRO A 356 -18.38 -9.76 44.22
CA PRO A 356 -18.79 -8.46 44.78
C PRO A 356 -18.19 -7.27 44.03
N GLU A 357 -18.91 -6.15 44.03
CA GLU A 357 -18.43 -4.81 43.63
C GLU A 357 -17.80 -4.71 42.23
N ALA A 358 -18.60 -5.00 41.20
CA ALA A 358 -18.30 -4.50 39.85
C ALA A 358 -18.33 -2.95 39.88
N LEU A 359 -17.15 -2.33 39.81
CA LEU A 359 -17.00 -0.89 39.65
C LEU A 359 -17.67 -0.43 38.35
N THR A 360 -18.30 0.75 38.39
CA THR A 360 -18.86 1.40 37.19
C THR A 360 -17.74 1.61 36.17
N PRO A 361 -17.93 1.28 34.88
CA PRO A 361 -16.93 1.57 33.86
C PRO A 361 -16.61 3.06 33.78
N LEU A 362 -15.33 3.36 33.52
CA LEU A 362 -14.85 4.70 33.23
C LEU A 362 -14.81 4.88 31.71
N ARG A 363 -15.35 5.97 31.20
CA ARG A 363 -15.46 6.22 29.77
C ARG A 363 -14.37 7.17 29.28
N LEU A 364 -13.94 7.00 28.03
CA LEU A 364 -12.94 7.83 27.35
C LEU A 364 -13.28 7.95 25.87
N THR A 365 -13.17 9.15 25.32
CA THR A 365 -13.08 9.37 23.88
C THR A 365 -11.62 9.57 23.52
N LEU A 366 -11.04 8.68 22.73
CA LEU A 366 -9.70 8.85 22.16
C LEU A 366 -9.83 9.37 20.73
N LEU A 367 -9.16 10.49 20.45
CA LEU A 367 -8.94 11.02 19.12
C LEU A 367 -7.52 10.70 18.68
N HIS A 368 -7.31 10.37 17.41
CA HIS A 368 -5.97 10.09 16.90
C HIS A 368 -5.72 10.53 15.47
N THR A 369 -4.44 10.80 15.20
CA THR A 369 -3.85 10.98 13.87
C THR A 369 -2.56 10.19 13.76
N ASN A 370 -2.02 10.09 12.54
CA ASN A 370 -0.74 9.48 12.22
C ASN A 370 -0.34 9.94 10.82
N ASP A 371 0.95 9.89 10.50
CA ASP A 371 1.46 10.19 9.16
C ASP A 371 0.98 11.57 8.67
N GLU A 372 1.06 12.61 9.51
CA GLU A 372 0.61 13.96 9.15
C GLU A 372 1.50 14.58 8.05
N HIS A 373 2.77 14.16 7.92
CA HIS A 373 3.70 14.52 6.84
C HIS A 373 3.76 16.04 6.57
N SER A 374 3.77 16.85 7.64
CA SER A 374 3.72 18.32 7.61
C SER A 374 2.59 18.89 6.71
N GLN A 375 1.45 18.18 6.60
CA GLN A 375 0.30 18.60 5.80
C GLN A 375 -0.53 19.68 6.53
N LEU A 376 0.10 20.84 6.78
CA LEU A 376 -0.54 21.97 7.48
C LEU A 376 -1.79 22.48 6.75
N LEU A 377 -1.74 22.49 5.42
CA LEU A 377 -2.83 22.95 4.54
C LEU A 377 -3.51 21.80 3.81
N PRO A 378 -4.77 21.98 3.35
CA PRO A 378 -5.46 21.00 2.52
C PRO A 378 -4.74 20.71 1.18
N PHE A 379 -4.98 19.52 0.61
CA PHE A 379 -4.42 19.06 -0.66
C PHE A 379 -5.51 18.51 -1.61
N PRO A 380 -5.42 18.74 -2.94
CA PRO A 380 -4.46 19.62 -3.62
C PRO A 380 -4.75 21.09 -3.28
N LEU A 381 -3.72 21.89 -3.03
CA LEU A 381 -3.90 23.23 -2.46
C LEU A 381 -4.70 24.16 -3.40
N ALA A 382 -4.58 23.95 -4.72
CA ALA A 382 -5.32 24.73 -5.72
C ALA A 382 -6.86 24.54 -5.66
N ASP A 383 -7.36 23.45 -5.05
CA ASP A 383 -8.80 23.22 -4.82
C ASP A 383 -9.26 23.63 -3.40
N HIS A 384 -8.39 24.27 -2.60
CA HIS A 384 -8.79 24.75 -1.28
C HIS A 384 -9.62 26.03 -1.39
N ASP A 385 -10.92 25.92 -1.10
CA ASP A 385 -11.79 27.08 -0.81
C ASP A 385 -11.97 27.21 0.72
N PRO A 386 -11.49 28.31 1.35
CA PRO A 386 -11.74 28.60 2.76
C PRO A 386 -13.22 28.82 3.11
N ASP A 387 -14.02 29.31 2.15
CA ASP A 387 -15.46 29.54 2.33
C ASP A 387 -16.30 28.24 2.11
N GLY A 388 -15.64 27.13 1.77
CA GLY A 388 -16.24 25.82 1.55
C GLY A 388 -16.53 25.49 0.07
N GLY A 389 -16.81 24.21 -0.21
CA GLY A 389 -17.18 23.72 -1.55
C GLY A 389 -16.03 23.36 -2.50
N GLY A 390 -14.78 23.47 -2.07
CA GLY A 390 -13.60 22.97 -2.80
C GLY A 390 -13.29 21.49 -2.52
N SER A 391 -12.67 20.79 -3.48
CA SER A 391 -12.33 19.35 -3.40
C SER A 391 -11.10 19.02 -2.54
N ALA A 392 -10.37 20.01 -2.05
CA ALA A 392 -9.17 19.76 -1.24
C ALA A 392 -9.52 19.16 0.13
N VAL A 393 -8.74 18.16 0.58
CA VAL A 393 -8.92 17.42 1.85
C VAL A 393 -7.74 17.63 2.80
N GLY A 394 -7.96 17.36 4.08
CA GLY A 394 -7.00 17.51 5.17
C GLY A 394 -6.77 18.94 5.62
N GLY A 395 -5.59 19.16 6.22
CA GLY A 395 -5.16 20.43 6.81
C GLY A 395 -5.52 20.58 8.29
N PHE A 396 -4.55 21.06 9.09
CA PHE A 396 -4.68 21.19 10.55
C PHE A 396 -5.81 22.14 10.98
N ALA A 397 -6.16 23.14 10.17
CA ALA A 397 -7.26 24.05 10.50
C ALA A 397 -8.63 23.36 10.50
N ARG A 398 -8.85 22.33 9.66
CA ARG A 398 -10.08 21.52 9.71
C ARG A 398 -10.05 20.50 10.83
N LEU A 399 -8.89 19.86 11.03
CA LEU A 399 -8.64 18.98 12.17
C LEU A 399 -9.00 19.68 13.50
N ALA A 400 -8.59 20.93 13.69
CA ALA A 400 -8.91 21.72 14.87
C ALA A 400 -10.43 21.85 15.09
N SER A 401 -11.18 22.22 14.06
CA SER A 401 -12.65 22.30 14.14
C SER A 401 -13.32 20.96 14.41
N ALA A 402 -12.80 19.87 13.84
CA ALA A 402 -13.30 18.51 14.07
C ALA A 402 -13.04 18.04 15.51
N VAL A 403 -11.84 18.30 16.03
CA VAL A 403 -11.46 18.02 17.43
C VAL A 403 -12.33 18.81 18.41
N GLU A 404 -12.52 20.13 18.17
CA GLU A 404 -13.38 20.95 19.03
C GLU A 404 -14.85 20.53 18.95
N ALA A 405 -15.37 20.14 17.77
CA ALA A 405 -16.72 19.62 17.64
C ALA A 405 -16.94 18.34 18.47
N VAL A 406 -15.96 17.41 18.49
CA VAL A 406 -16.02 16.23 19.35
C VAL A 406 -15.89 16.61 20.84
N ARG A 407 -15.00 17.54 21.20
CA ARG A 407 -14.87 18.04 22.59
C ARG A 407 -16.14 18.70 23.10
N ASP A 408 -16.85 19.45 22.26
CA ASP A 408 -18.15 20.04 22.59
C ASP A 408 -19.23 18.96 22.76
N GLU A 409 -19.25 17.96 21.89
CA GLU A 409 -20.16 16.80 21.97
C GLU A 409 -19.96 15.99 23.27
N THR A 410 -18.71 15.66 23.61
CA THR A 410 -18.38 14.81 24.76
C THR A 410 -18.46 15.55 26.10
N ARG A 411 -18.18 16.87 26.12
CA ARG A 411 -18.37 17.71 27.32
C ARG A 411 -19.83 17.73 27.77
N ALA A 412 -20.78 17.66 26.85
CA ALA A 412 -22.21 17.52 27.16
C ALA A 412 -22.58 16.15 27.77
N ARG A 413 -21.69 15.14 27.66
CA ARG A 413 -21.85 13.79 28.21
C ARG A 413 -20.99 13.52 29.45
N GLU A 414 -20.19 14.49 29.91
CA GLU A 414 -19.25 14.37 31.05
C GLU A 414 -18.15 13.28 30.89
N HIS A 415 -17.68 13.04 29.67
CA HIS A 415 -16.58 12.10 29.39
C HIS A 415 -15.30 12.83 28.93
N PRO A 416 -14.11 12.45 29.41
CA PRO A 416 -12.85 13.05 28.97
C PRO A 416 -12.52 12.68 27.52
N VAL A 417 -11.77 13.58 26.86
CA VAL A 417 -11.19 13.36 25.53
C VAL A 417 -9.67 13.41 25.66
N ILE A 418 -8.96 12.52 24.97
CA ILE A 418 -7.52 12.69 24.69
C ILE A 418 -7.26 12.68 23.19
N LEU A 419 -6.24 13.41 22.73
CA LEU A 419 -5.82 13.50 21.33
C LEU A 419 -4.35 13.09 21.18
N VAL A 420 -4.07 12.08 20.34
CA VAL A 420 -2.73 11.50 20.20
C VAL A 420 -2.26 11.36 18.75
N SER A 421 -0.94 11.35 18.51
CA SER A 421 -0.37 11.04 17.18
C SER A 421 0.58 9.84 17.22
N ALA A 422 0.44 8.94 16.23
CA ALA A 422 1.36 7.83 16.02
C ALA A 422 2.65 8.17 15.22
N GLY A 423 3.01 9.45 15.08
CA GLY A 423 4.29 9.89 14.49
C GLY A 423 4.28 10.04 12.97
N ASP A 424 5.44 10.44 12.41
CA ASP A 424 5.59 11.04 11.07
C ASP A 424 4.76 12.32 10.93
N PHE A 425 4.86 13.19 11.93
CA PHE A 425 4.33 14.56 11.84
C PHE A 425 5.24 15.46 10.99
N LEU A 426 6.56 15.19 10.98
CA LEU A 426 7.52 15.74 10.03
C LEU A 426 7.55 14.97 8.71
N GLY A 427 8.32 15.50 7.74
CA GLY A 427 8.40 14.95 6.38
C GLY A 427 7.35 15.57 5.45
N GLY A 428 7.18 14.99 4.26
CA GLY A 428 6.17 15.39 3.29
C GLY A 428 6.35 16.79 2.68
N THR A 429 5.61 17.78 3.17
CA THR A 429 5.48 19.09 2.51
C THR A 429 6.64 20.06 2.81
N PRO A 430 6.83 21.12 1.99
CA PRO A 430 7.74 22.22 2.28
C PRO A 430 7.55 22.96 3.61
N PHE A 431 6.46 22.75 4.37
CA PHE A 431 6.36 23.33 5.72
C PHE A 431 7.37 22.71 6.70
N ALA A 432 7.69 21.43 6.55
CA ALA A 432 8.71 20.75 7.34
C ALA A 432 10.08 21.47 7.25
N TRP A 433 10.39 22.07 6.10
CA TRP A 433 11.62 22.81 5.86
C TRP A 433 11.84 23.96 6.86
N LEU A 434 10.78 24.51 7.44
CA LEU A 434 10.87 25.53 8.49
C LEU A 434 11.59 24.99 9.74
N GLY A 435 11.57 23.67 9.97
CA GLY A 435 12.40 22.98 10.97
C GLY A 435 13.91 23.23 10.79
N LEU A 436 14.41 23.13 9.55
CA LEU A 436 15.80 23.46 9.23
C LEU A 436 16.11 24.96 9.42
N LEU A 437 15.10 25.82 9.27
CA LEU A 437 15.19 27.28 9.48
C LEU A 437 15.02 27.70 10.95
N GLY A 438 14.77 26.76 11.87
CA GLY A 438 14.61 27.05 13.30
C GLY A 438 13.20 27.48 13.70
N MET A 439 12.18 26.81 13.18
CA MET A 439 10.79 26.85 13.64
C MET A 439 10.31 25.42 13.95
N ALA A 440 9.15 25.26 14.60
CA ALA A 440 8.57 23.93 14.83
C ALA A 440 7.05 23.92 14.57
N PRO A 441 6.61 24.23 13.34
CA PRO A 441 5.22 24.57 13.06
C PRO A 441 4.25 23.42 13.32
N GLU A 442 4.67 22.17 13.13
CA GLU A 442 3.85 20.99 13.39
C GLU A 442 3.55 20.86 14.89
N LEU A 443 4.58 20.83 15.74
CA LEU A 443 4.41 20.72 17.20
C LEU A 443 3.79 21.96 17.83
N GLU A 444 4.04 23.16 17.29
CA GLU A 444 3.36 24.39 17.73
C GLU A 444 1.85 24.35 17.46
N VAL A 445 1.44 23.85 16.29
CA VAL A 445 0.02 23.70 15.95
C VAL A 445 -0.61 22.53 16.72
N MET A 446 0.09 21.40 16.90
CA MET A 446 -0.39 20.29 17.74
C MET A 446 -0.57 20.70 19.21
N ALA A 447 0.26 21.60 19.74
CA ALA A 447 0.04 22.21 21.06
C ALA A 447 -1.19 23.13 21.08
N GLU A 448 -1.42 23.93 20.03
CA GLU A 448 -2.62 24.79 19.91
C GLU A 448 -3.92 23.95 19.79
N LEU A 449 -3.87 22.76 19.18
CA LEU A 449 -4.96 21.79 19.17
C LEU A 449 -5.09 21.00 20.50
N GLY A 450 -4.13 21.11 21.41
CA GLY A 450 -4.09 20.35 22.66
C GLY A 450 -3.95 18.83 22.44
N TYR A 451 -2.91 18.40 21.72
CA TYR A 451 -2.50 17.00 21.73
C TYR A 451 -1.94 16.62 23.12
N ASP A 452 -2.31 15.45 23.62
CA ASP A 452 -1.87 14.91 24.90
C ASP A 452 -0.54 14.16 24.79
N ALA A 453 -0.36 13.38 23.71
CA ALA A 453 0.85 12.59 23.47
C ALA A 453 1.15 12.35 21.99
N VAL A 454 2.44 12.30 21.65
CA VAL A 454 2.90 11.96 20.29
C VAL A 454 4.12 11.02 20.38
N THR A 455 4.27 10.12 19.41
CA THR A 455 5.49 9.29 19.24
C THR A 455 6.38 9.81 18.10
N LEU A 456 7.54 9.20 17.92
CA LEU A 456 8.45 9.45 16.81
C LEU A 456 8.34 8.34 15.76
N GLY A 457 8.08 8.72 14.52
CA GLY A 457 8.18 7.90 13.32
C GLY A 457 9.57 7.94 12.69
N ASN A 458 9.68 7.55 11.41
CA ASN A 458 10.94 7.59 10.68
C ASN A 458 11.29 8.97 10.12
N HIS A 459 10.30 9.76 9.69
CA HIS A 459 10.53 11.06 9.07
C HIS A 459 11.00 12.12 10.07
N GLU A 460 10.76 11.93 11.38
CA GLU A 460 11.44 12.71 12.42
C GLU A 460 12.99 12.55 12.40
N PHE A 461 13.52 11.51 11.75
CA PHE A 461 14.96 11.27 11.58
C PHE A 461 15.50 11.61 10.17
N ASP A 462 14.70 12.24 9.29
CA ASP A 462 15.10 12.60 7.91
C ASP A 462 16.36 13.48 7.81
N TRP A 463 16.62 14.28 8.85
CA TRP A 463 17.82 15.11 8.98
C TRP A 463 18.76 14.66 10.11
N GLY A 464 18.51 13.47 10.66
CA GLY A 464 19.27 12.87 11.75
C GLY A 464 18.99 13.46 13.15
N PRO A 465 19.44 12.76 14.21
CA PRO A 465 18.96 12.99 15.57
C PRO A 465 19.42 14.30 16.21
N GLU A 466 20.46 14.96 15.68
CA GLU A 466 20.90 16.27 16.20
C GLU A 466 20.00 17.41 15.67
N LEU A 467 19.50 17.31 14.43
CA LEU A 467 18.55 18.27 13.89
C LEU A 467 17.15 18.06 14.49
N LEU A 468 16.74 16.81 14.72
CA LEU A 468 15.55 16.50 15.54
C LEU A 468 15.67 17.11 16.94
N ALA A 469 16.80 16.95 17.63
CA ALA A 469 16.99 17.55 18.95
C ALA A 469 16.90 19.08 18.92
N ARG A 470 17.38 19.75 17.85
CA ARG A 470 17.22 21.20 17.65
C ARG A 470 15.75 21.58 17.40
N TYR A 471 15.04 20.83 16.58
CA TYR A 471 13.62 21.03 16.30
C TYR A 471 12.77 20.92 17.58
N LEU A 472 12.97 19.87 18.38
CA LEU A 472 12.30 19.72 19.68
C LEU A 472 12.66 20.83 20.66
N THR A 473 13.93 21.28 20.69
CA THR A 473 14.35 22.43 21.50
C THR A 473 13.64 23.72 21.06
N GLN A 474 13.39 23.88 19.76
CA GLN A 474 12.69 25.04 19.19
C GLN A 474 11.18 25.01 19.49
N ALA A 475 10.56 23.82 19.49
CA ALA A 475 9.17 23.66 19.92
C ALA A 475 8.98 24.02 21.41
N GLY A 476 9.98 23.75 22.26
CA GLY A 476 10.02 24.17 23.67
C GLY A 476 10.46 23.08 24.65
N TYR A 477 10.75 21.86 24.19
CA TYR A 477 11.20 20.78 25.06
C TYR A 477 12.63 21.01 25.60
N PRO A 478 12.98 20.49 26.79
CA PRO A 478 12.15 19.71 27.71
C PRO A 478 11.36 20.58 28.71
N ASN A 479 11.42 21.91 28.61
CA ASN A 479 10.91 22.83 29.63
C ASN A 479 9.38 23.07 29.53
N ALA A 480 8.64 22.09 29.02
CA ALA A 480 7.25 22.16 28.56
C ALA A 480 6.18 22.30 29.67
N GLN A 481 6.51 22.93 30.79
CA GLN A 481 5.57 23.32 31.85
C GLN A 481 5.37 24.85 31.91
N GLY A 482 5.74 25.58 30.85
CA GLY A 482 5.59 27.03 30.78
C GLY A 482 5.68 27.58 29.37
N ALA A 483 4.51 27.77 28.76
CA ALA A 483 4.23 28.63 27.61
C ALA A 483 5.03 28.40 26.31
N VAL A 484 4.40 27.70 25.36
CA VAL A 484 4.62 27.99 23.94
C VAL A 484 4.03 29.39 23.64
N GLY A 485 4.71 30.20 22.83
CA GLY A 485 4.19 31.51 22.37
C GLY A 485 3.93 32.59 23.45
N GLY A 486 4.18 32.31 24.73
CA GLY A 486 3.91 33.26 25.83
C GLY A 486 2.50 33.19 26.42
N ARG A 487 1.77 32.08 26.22
CA ARG A 487 0.49 31.78 26.90
C ARG A 487 0.68 30.67 27.93
N GLU A 488 0.25 30.89 29.16
CA GLU A 488 0.43 29.93 30.27
C GLU A 488 -0.42 28.64 30.12
N ASP A 489 -1.41 28.65 29.21
CA ASP A 489 -2.39 27.58 29.02
C ASP A 489 -2.07 26.60 27.85
N GLU A 490 -1.05 26.87 27.03
CA GLU A 490 -0.66 26.05 25.86
C GLU A 490 0.50 25.11 26.22
N ALA A 491 0.20 23.84 26.50
CA ALA A 491 1.16 22.78 26.80
C ALA A 491 1.55 21.97 25.54
N LEU A 492 2.81 21.57 25.44
CA LEU A 492 3.27 20.64 24.40
C LEU A 492 2.83 19.20 24.74
N PRO A 493 2.52 18.35 23.74
CA PRO A 493 2.20 16.95 23.97
C PRO A 493 3.35 16.20 24.66
N ALA A 494 3.02 15.15 25.42
CA ALA A 494 4.00 14.22 25.93
C ALA A 494 4.68 13.46 24.78
N LEU A 495 5.99 13.63 24.62
CA LEU A 495 6.77 12.99 23.57
C LEU A 495 7.29 11.62 24.04
N VAL A 496 6.77 10.52 23.50
CA VAL A 496 7.08 9.15 23.97
C VAL A 496 7.81 8.32 22.92
N ALA A 497 8.84 7.58 23.32
CA ALA A 497 9.55 6.61 22.48
C ALA A 497 10.25 5.53 23.34
N SER A 498 9.58 4.41 23.54
CA SER A 498 9.96 3.33 24.47
C SER A 498 11.15 2.49 24.02
N ASN A 499 11.38 2.38 22.71
CA ASN A 499 12.41 1.49 22.13
C ASN A 499 13.62 2.23 21.53
N LEU A 500 13.70 3.56 21.69
CA LEU A 500 14.88 4.32 21.28
C LEU A 500 15.98 4.29 22.35
N SER A 501 17.17 3.86 21.93
CA SER A 501 18.40 3.91 22.72
C SER A 501 19.25 5.10 22.27
N MET A 502 19.11 6.21 22.99
CA MET A 502 19.84 7.45 22.72
C MET A 502 21.20 7.45 23.44
N PRO A 503 22.34 7.70 22.76
CA PRO A 503 23.64 7.69 23.39
C PRO A 503 23.77 8.73 24.52
N GLN A 504 24.39 8.32 25.63
CA GLN A 504 24.60 9.20 26.79
C GLN A 504 25.46 10.42 26.40
N GLY A 505 24.86 11.61 26.45
CA GLY A 505 25.49 12.87 26.07
C GLY A 505 25.06 13.43 24.70
N HIS A 506 24.32 12.67 23.89
CA HIS A 506 23.69 13.19 22.67
C HIS A 506 22.62 14.26 23.00
N SER A 507 22.42 15.26 22.14
CA SER A 507 21.44 16.34 22.41
C SER A 507 20.02 15.80 22.57
N LEU A 508 19.62 14.84 21.73
CA LEU A 508 18.32 14.17 21.79
C LEU A 508 18.02 13.53 23.15
N ALA A 509 19.04 12.99 23.87
CA ALA A 509 18.85 12.41 25.21
C ALA A 509 18.48 13.45 26.30
N ARG A 510 18.43 14.74 25.96
CA ARG A 510 17.99 15.86 26.81
C ARG A 510 16.78 16.61 26.24
N SER A 511 16.19 16.10 25.16
CA SER A 511 15.14 16.78 24.39
C SER A 511 13.71 16.51 24.87
N GLY A 512 13.53 15.95 26.07
CA GLY A 512 12.19 15.67 26.60
C GLY A 512 11.47 14.46 25.99
N VAL A 513 12.17 13.63 25.20
CA VAL A 513 11.66 12.31 24.79
C VAL A 513 11.64 11.39 26.02
N HIS A 514 10.44 11.04 26.47
CA HIS A 514 10.19 10.07 27.54
C HIS A 514 10.05 8.65 26.98
N ARG A 515 10.13 7.63 27.83
CA ARG A 515 9.83 6.25 27.41
C ARG A 515 8.31 6.06 27.32
N THR A 516 7.65 6.45 28.39
CA THR A 516 6.22 6.32 28.65
C THR A 516 5.72 7.62 29.28
N THR A 517 4.41 7.80 29.32
CA THR A 517 3.74 8.81 30.16
C THR A 517 2.48 8.21 30.81
N LEU A 518 2.03 8.80 31.91
CA LEU A 518 0.79 8.41 32.59
C LEU A 518 -0.07 9.66 32.76
N ILE A 519 -1.27 9.63 32.19
CA ILE A 519 -2.24 10.72 32.24
C ILE A 519 -3.37 10.31 33.19
N GLU A 520 -3.64 11.11 34.21
CA GLU A 520 -4.80 10.96 35.09
C GLU A 520 -5.89 11.95 34.66
N LEU A 521 -7.05 11.41 34.27
CA LEU A 521 -8.19 12.18 33.75
C LEU A 521 -9.17 12.51 34.88
N ASP A 522 -10.00 13.55 34.70
CA ASP A 522 -10.91 14.07 35.72
C ASP A 522 -11.92 13.04 36.26
N ASN A 523 -12.23 11.98 35.50
CA ASN A 523 -13.09 10.87 35.93
C ASN A 523 -12.34 9.76 36.71
N GLY A 524 -11.05 9.96 37.02
CA GLY A 524 -10.19 8.99 37.71
C GLY A 524 -9.61 7.89 36.80
N LEU A 525 -9.80 7.98 35.48
CA LEU A 525 -9.16 7.05 34.55
C LEU A 525 -7.67 7.40 34.41
N ARG A 526 -6.79 6.42 34.63
CA ARG A 526 -5.35 6.56 34.42
C ARG A 526 -4.94 5.85 33.14
N VAL A 527 -4.50 6.63 32.16
CA VAL A 527 -4.10 6.18 30.83
C VAL A 527 -2.59 6.18 30.74
N GLY A 528 -1.99 4.99 30.67
CA GLY A 528 -0.58 4.81 30.37
C GLY A 528 -0.35 4.82 28.87
N ILE A 529 0.63 5.58 28.40
CA ILE A 529 0.96 5.69 26.97
C ILE A 529 2.43 5.36 26.76
N LEU A 530 2.71 4.50 25.78
CA LEU A 530 4.05 4.09 25.37
C LEU A 530 4.23 4.35 23.87
N GLY A 531 5.38 4.87 23.44
CA GLY A 531 5.68 5.10 22.01
C GLY A 531 6.57 3.99 21.43
N LEU A 532 6.43 3.64 20.16
CA LEU A 532 7.29 2.66 19.47
C LEU A 532 7.59 3.11 18.03
N LEU A 533 8.82 2.82 17.58
CA LEU A 533 9.22 2.89 16.17
C LEU A 533 9.48 1.46 15.66
N GLY A 534 8.84 1.05 14.57
CA GLY A 534 8.95 -0.30 14.02
C GLY A 534 10.26 -0.58 13.29
N ARG A 535 10.47 -1.86 12.95
CA ARG A 535 11.70 -2.29 12.25
C ARG A 535 11.70 -1.83 10.79
N ASN A 536 10.55 -1.91 10.13
CA ASN A 536 10.36 -1.44 8.77
C ASN A 536 10.59 0.07 8.69
N ALA A 537 9.88 0.85 9.51
CA ALA A 537 10.03 2.30 9.62
C ALA A 537 11.50 2.73 9.86
N ALA A 538 12.15 2.17 10.89
CA ALA A 538 13.57 2.47 11.16
C ALA A 538 14.53 2.10 10.00
N SER A 539 14.17 1.13 9.14
CA SER A 539 14.96 0.81 7.95
C SER A 539 14.93 1.90 6.86
N LEU A 540 13.91 2.78 6.91
CA LEU A 540 13.77 3.96 6.05
C LEU A 540 14.36 5.24 6.66
N ALA A 541 14.93 5.17 7.87
CA ALA A 541 15.57 6.28 8.58
C ALA A 541 17.12 6.18 8.58
N PRO A 542 17.82 6.27 7.43
CA PRO A 542 19.25 5.98 7.34
C PRO A 542 20.14 6.91 8.17
N LEU A 543 19.65 8.11 8.52
CA LEU A 543 20.38 9.09 9.33
C LEU A 543 20.10 8.98 10.84
N MET A 544 19.34 7.97 11.32
CA MET A 544 19.03 7.82 12.76
C MET A 544 20.26 7.59 13.64
N THR A 545 21.35 7.06 13.07
CA THR A 545 22.62 6.81 13.79
C THR A 545 23.16 8.12 14.38
N PRO A 546 23.54 8.19 15.67
CA PRO A 546 23.87 7.08 16.57
C PRO A 546 22.74 6.60 17.51
N VAL A 547 21.48 7.01 17.29
CA VAL A 547 20.34 6.40 18.00
C VAL A 547 20.18 4.97 17.50
N ALA A 548 19.99 4.03 18.43
CA ALA A 548 19.78 2.61 18.13
C ALA A 548 18.38 2.17 18.54
N LEU A 549 17.84 1.16 17.84
CA LEU A 549 16.51 0.61 18.09
C LEU A 549 16.60 -0.67 18.93
N GLU A 550 15.86 -0.74 20.03
CA GLU A 550 15.56 -1.98 20.75
C GLU A 550 14.41 -2.72 20.06
N ALA A 551 14.37 -4.05 20.19
CA ALA A 551 13.25 -4.86 19.72
C ALA A 551 11.92 -4.33 20.30
N PRO A 552 10.92 -3.93 19.47
CA PRO A 552 9.69 -3.30 19.95
C PRO A 552 8.97 -4.11 21.03
N GLU A 553 8.91 -5.42 20.88
CA GLU A 553 8.23 -6.36 21.78
C GLU A 553 8.92 -6.43 23.16
N THR A 554 10.24 -6.25 23.20
CA THR A 554 11.01 -6.22 24.46
C THR A 554 10.84 -4.88 25.18
N ALA A 555 10.84 -3.79 24.43
CA ALA A 555 10.61 -2.45 24.97
C ALA A 555 9.17 -2.26 25.46
N ALA A 556 8.20 -2.79 24.72
CA ALA A 556 6.78 -2.74 25.02
C ALA A 556 6.43 -3.51 26.30
N ARG A 557 6.87 -4.78 26.45
CA ARG A 557 6.67 -5.54 27.71
C ARG A 557 7.19 -4.77 28.93
N ARG A 558 8.39 -4.18 28.82
CA ARG A 558 8.97 -3.37 29.90
C ARG A 558 8.16 -2.11 30.19
N ALA A 559 7.61 -1.45 29.16
CA ALA A 559 6.75 -0.29 29.32
C ALA A 559 5.37 -0.65 29.90
N VAL A 560 4.81 -1.80 29.54
CA VAL A 560 3.57 -2.35 30.13
C VAL A 560 3.77 -2.65 31.62
N ASP A 561 4.87 -3.34 31.98
CA ASP A 561 5.23 -3.62 33.39
C ASP A 561 5.37 -2.33 34.22
N GLU A 562 6.03 -1.32 33.65
CA GLU A 562 6.23 0.02 34.23
C GLU A 562 4.88 0.72 34.46
N LEU A 563 4.05 0.84 33.42
CA LEU A 563 2.75 1.52 33.47
C LEU A 563 1.71 0.81 34.35
N ARG A 564 1.65 -0.53 34.35
CA ARG A 564 0.80 -1.28 35.30
C ARG A 564 1.30 -1.13 36.73
N GLY A 565 2.62 -1.09 36.95
CA GLY A 565 3.22 -0.80 38.25
C GLY A 565 2.84 0.58 38.80
N ASP A 566 2.77 1.58 37.93
CA ASP A 566 2.32 2.95 38.26
C ASP A 566 0.78 3.10 38.32
N GLY A 567 0.03 2.02 38.06
CA GLY A 567 -1.42 1.95 38.24
C GLY A 567 -2.27 2.32 37.03
N ALA A 568 -1.73 2.24 35.80
CA ALA A 568 -2.49 2.45 34.57
C ALA A 568 -3.69 1.49 34.47
N HIS A 569 -4.87 2.06 34.25
CA HIS A 569 -6.11 1.32 34.00
C HIS A 569 -6.21 0.92 32.52
N LEU A 570 -5.82 1.84 31.63
CA LEU A 570 -5.73 1.66 30.18
C LEU A 570 -4.27 1.83 29.74
N ILE A 571 -3.76 0.98 28.85
CA ILE A 571 -2.44 1.11 28.23
C ILE A 571 -2.55 1.19 26.71
N ILE A 572 -1.99 2.27 26.17
CA ILE A 572 -2.03 2.62 24.75
C ILE A 572 -0.61 2.61 24.18
N ALA A 573 -0.41 1.88 23.08
CA ALA A 573 0.81 1.93 22.28
C ALA A 573 0.64 2.86 21.08
N LEU A 574 1.33 3.99 21.06
CA LEU A 574 1.50 4.81 19.86
C LEU A 574 2.61 4.19 19.02
N SER A 575 2.24 3.47 17.96
CA SER A 575 3.17 2.61 17.21
C SER A 575 3.35 3.11 15.79
N HIS A 576 4.57 3.55 15.49
CA HIS A 576 4.99 3.88 14.14
C HIS A 576 5.68 2.68 13.50
N SER A 577 4.93 1.59 13.32
CA SER A 577 5.48 0.29 12.85
C SER A 577 4.84 -0.26 11.59
N GLY A 578 3.57 0.08 11.34
CA GLY A 578 2.78 -0.45 10.24
C GLY A 578 1.96 -1.66 10.69
N GLU A 579 0.73 -1.74 10.21
CA GLU A 579 -0.31 -2.70 10.63
C GLU A 579 0.17 -4.17 10.83
N PRO A 580 1.01 -4.78 9.98
CA PRO A 580 1.53 -6.13 10.20
C PRO A 580 2.51 -6.26 11.37
N GLU A 581 3.32 -5.22 11.66
CA GLU A 581 4.17 -5.19 12.87
C GLU A 581 3.32 -4.88 14.11
N ASP A 582 2.22 -4.13 13.97
CA ASP A 582 1.28 -3.80 15.06
C ASP A 582 0.46 -5.02 15.50
N LEU A 583 -0.05 -5.83 14.56
CA LEU A 583 -0.65 -7.14 14.84
C LEU A 583 0.36 -8.08 15.52
N ALA A 584 1.58 -8.17 14.98
CA ALA A 584 2.62 -9.02 15.55
C ALA A 584 3.06 -8.58 16.96
N LEU A 585 3.00 -7.27 17.25
CA LEU A 585 3.23 -6.72 18.59
C LEU A 585 2.10 -7.13 19.55
N ALA A 586 0.85 -6.94 19.15
CA ALA A 586 -0.33 -7.29 19.95
C ALA A 586 -0.34 -8.80 20.31
N ALA A 587 -0.10 -9.67 19.33
CA ALA A 587 0.01 -11.12 19.55
C ALA A 587 1.17 -11.52 20.49
N ALA A 588 2.22 -10.69 20.58
CA ALA A 588 3.43 -11.00 21.35
C ALA A 588 3.47 -10.33 22.74
N VAL A 589 2.63 -9.34 23.02
CA VAL A 589 2.74 -8.48 24.22
C VAL A 589 1.38 -8.32 24.90
N GLU A 590 1.10 -9.23 25.83
CA GLU A 590 -0.03 -9.12 26.76
C GLU A 590 -0.01 -7.78 27.53
N GLY A 591 -1.19 -7.22 27.79
CA GLY A 591 -1.39 -6.07 28.69
C GLY A 591 -1.33 -4.70 28.02
N ILE A 592 -1.05 -4.61 26.71
CA ILE A 592 -1.47 -3.49 25.87
C ILE A 592 -2.99 -3.65 25.65
N ASP A 593 -3.76 -2.57 25.75
CA ASP A 593 -5.21 -2.62 25.52
C ASP A 593 -5.61 -2.03 24.14
N LEU A 594 -4.83 -1.05 23.65
CA LEU A 594 -5.03 -0.38 22.36
C LEU A 594 -3.69 -0.04 21.70
N VAL A 595 -3.56 -0.28 20.39
CA VAL A 595 -2.50 0.25 19.52
C VAL A 595 -3.10 1.32 18.61
N VAL A 596 -2.45 2.48 18.56
CA VAL A 596 -2.68 3.52 17.56
C VAL A 596 -1.51 3.46 16.59
N GLY A 597 -1.76 2.94 15.39
CA GLY A 597 -0.76 2.64 14.35
C GLY A 597 -0.43 3.81 13.43
N GLY A 598 0.56 3.61 12.56
CA GLY A 598 1.06 4.59 11.58
C GLY A 598 1.85 3.92 10.44
N HIS A 599 2.76 4.65 9.79
CA HIS A 599 3.78 4.21 8.82
C HIS A 599 3.26 3.75 7.44
N PHE A 600 2.25 2.88 7.40
CA PHE A 600 1.71 2.34 6.13
C PHE A 600 0.56 3.15 5.53
N HIS A 601 0.23 4.31 6.13
CA HIS A 601 -0.80 5.24 5.66
C HIS A 601 -2.21 4.62 5.56
N THR A 602 -2.50 3.53 6.28
CA THR A 602 -3.74 2.75 6.17
C THR A 602 -4.90 3.46 6.88
N PRO A 603 -6.01 3.79 6.20
CA PRO A 603 -7.23 4.23 6.87
C PRO A 603 -8.02 3.01 7.34
N LEU A 604 -8.06 2.76 8.64
CA LEU A 604 -8.86 1.68 9.24
C LEU A 604 -10.27 2.19 9.57
N ALA A 605 -11.22 1.99 8.65
CA ALA A 605 -12.64 2.32 8.83
C ALA A 605 -13.32 1.52 9.97
N ALA A 606 -12.67 0.44 10.41
CA ALA A 606 -13.00 -0.40 11.54
C ALA A 606 -11.70 -0.84 12.23
N PRO A 607 -11.66 -0.96 13.58
CA PRO A 607 -10.48 -1.42 14.29
C PRO A 607 -10.20 -2.89 13.99
N LEU A 608 -8.92 -3.24 13.89
CA LEU A 608 -8.49 -4.63 13.95
C LEU A 608 -8.42 -5.06 15.44
N ARG A 609 -8.43 -6.37 15.69
CA ARG A 609 -8.31 -6.94 17.03
C ARG A 609 -7.44 -8.18 17.00
N GLU A 610 -6.50 -8.26 17.93
CA GLU A 610 -5.61 -9.39 18.17
C GLU A 610 -5.61 -9.70 19.67
N GLY A 611 -6.17 -10.86 20.05
CA GLY A 611 -6.48 -11.16 21.45
C GLY A 611 -7.41 -10.11 22.06
N ASP A 612 -6.98 -9.49 23.17
CA ASP A 612 -7.66 -8.37 23.82
C ASP A 612 -7.14 -6.98 23.42
N THR A 613 -6.20 -6.91 22.47
CA THR A 613 -5.66 -5.64 21.97
C THR A 613 -6.44 -5.17 20.75
N TRP A 614 -6.94 -3.94 20.78
CA TRP A 614 -7.51 -3.25 19.62
C TRP A 614 -6.44 -2.50 18.84
N ILE A 615 -6.60 -2.31 17.52
CA ILE A 615 -5.65 -1.59 16.66
C ILE A 615 -6.40 -0.62 15.74
N VAL A 616 -5.98 0.65 15.69
CA VAL A 616 -6.60 1.70 14.87
C VAL A 616 -5.56 2.55 14.12
N GLN A 617 -5.93 3.09 12.96
CA GLN A 617 -5.07 3.96 12.13
C GLN A 617 -5.93 4.89 11.26
N ALA A 618 -5.52 6.15 11.09
CA ALA A 618 -6.29 7.24 10.47
C ALA A 618 -5.78 7.66 9.08
N GLY A 619 -5.20 6.74 8.30
CA GLY A 619 -4.72 7.05 6.95
C GLY A 619 -3.40 7.82 6.97
N SER A 620 -3.33 8.93 6.25
CA SER A 620 -2.19 9.87 6.27
C SER A 620 -2.61 11.27 5.82
N SER A 621 -1.68 12.23 5.89
CA SER A 621 -1.83 13.60 5.36
C SER A 621 -3.05 14.33 5.92
N LEU A 622 -3.45 13.99 7.16
CA LEU A 622 -4.69 14.43 7.80
C LEU A 622 -5.95 14.23 6.95
N ARG A 623 -6.04 13.19 6.12
CA ARG A 623 -7.29 12.90 5.38
C ARG A 623 -8.44 12.54 6.31
N TYR A 624 -8.15 12.00 7.49
CA TYR A 624 -9.13 11.62 8.50
C TYR A 624 -8.70 12.07 9.90
N LEU A 625 -9.67 12.34 10.76
CA LEU A 625 -9.54 12.31 12.22
C LEU A 625 -10.03 10.94 12.71
N GLY A 626 -9.18 10.18 13.39
CA GLY A 626 -9.56 8.93 14.05
C GLY A 626 -10.28 9.17 15.38
N ARG A 627 -11.29 8.37 15.72
CA ARG A 627 -12.09 8.46 16.95
C ARG A 627 -12.46 7.07 17.49
N VAL A 628 -12.10 6.80 18.74
CA VAL A 628 -12.44 5.58 19.48
C VAL A 628 -13.17 5.94 20.76
N GLU A 629 -14.37 5.38 20.95
CA GLU A 629 -15.14 5.48 22.19
C GLU A 629 -14.88 4.23 23.03
N LEU A 630 -14.38 4.40 24.25
CA LEU A 630 -13.93 3.33 25.13
C LEU A 630 -14.70 3.31 26.45
N LEU A 631 -15.15 2.12 26.86
CA LEU A 631 -15.47 1.80 28.25
C LEU A 631 -14.33 0.98 28.85
N VAL A 632 -13.77 1.45 29.96
CA VAL A 632 -12.69 0.78 30.70
C VAL A 632 -13.26 0.29 32.02
N HIS A 633 -12.96 -0.96 32.38
CA HIS A 633 -13.38 -1.61 33.64
C HIS A 633 -12.18 -1.82 34.56
N PRO A 634 -11.83 -0.86 35.45
CA PRO A 634 -10.71 -1.00 36.37
C PRO A 634 -10.87 -2.25 37.25
N GLY A 635 -9.81 -3.06 37.33
CA GLY A 635 -9.79 -4.27 38.15
C GLY A 635 -10.32 -5.55 37.49
N ARG A 636 -10.73 -5.50 36.21
CA ARG A 636 -10.89 -6.72 35.39
C ARG A 636 -9.56 -7.10 34.72
N ASP A 637 -9.36 -8.40 34.50
CA ASP A 637 -8.26 -8.93 33.69
C ASP A 637 -8.71 -9.20 32.25
N GLU A 638 -9.75 -10.03 32.08
CA GLU A 638 -10.45 -10.22 30.80
C GLU A 638 -11.58 -9.18 30.62
N GLY A 639 -11.85 -8.73 29.39
CA GLY A 639 -12.91 -7.74 29.13
C GLY A 639 -12.66 -6.40 29.85
N ARG A 640 -11.39 -5.97 29.92
CA ARG A 640 -10.97 -4.72 30.57
C ARG A 640 -11.37 -3.48 29.77
N VAL A 641 -11.39 -3.57 28.44
CA VAL A 641 -11.66 -2.46 27.53
C VAL A 641 -12.65 -2.88 26.45
N GLU A 642 -13.75 -2.15 26.35
CA GLU A 642 -14.80 -2.31 25.35
C GLU A 642 -14.77 -1.10 24.41
N VAL A 643 -14.72 -1.33 23.09
CA VAL A 643 -14.85 -0.30 22.06
C VAL A 643 -16.33 -0.18 21.70
N VAL A 644 -16.95 0.98 21.91
CA VAL A 644 -18.42 1.18 21.84
C VAL A 644 -18.87 2.10 20.70
N ASN A 645 -17.99 2.38 19.74
CA ASN A 645 -18.29 3.19 18.55
C ASN A 645 -19.54 2.72 17.79
N ALA A 646 -19.68 1.41 17.58
CA ALA A 646 -20.77 0.84 16.77
C ALA A 646 -22.11 0.94 17.50
N GLU A 647 -22.12 0.65 18.80
CA GLU A 647 -23.25 0.76 19.71
C GLU A 647 -23.76 2.22 19.83
N GLU A 648 -22.87 3.20 19.72
CA GLU A 648 -23.20 4.63 19.78
C GLU A 648 -23.38 5.31 18.42
N GLY A 649 -23.20 4.58 17.30
CA GLY A 649 -23.31 5.15 15.94
C GLY A 649 -22.21 6.17 15.60
N VAL A 650 -21.03 6.04 16.21
CA VAL A 650 -19.88 6.95 16.04
C VAL A 650 -18.87 6.33 15.07
N PRO A 651 -18.58 6.96 13.91
CA PRO A 651 -17.60 6.42 12.97
C PRO A 651 -16.18 6.45 13.54
N PHE A 652 -15.37 5.46 13.18
CA PHE A 652 -13.95 5.40 13.57
C PHE A 652 -13.10 6.45 12.87
N LEU A 653 -13.48 6.86 11.66
CA LEU A 653 -12.80 7.87 10.85
C LEU A 653 -13.79 8.97 10.45
N THR A 654 -13.42 10.22 10.74
CA THR A 654 -14.11 11.42 10.24
C THR A 654 -13.29 12.01 9.08
N PRO A 655 -13.77 12.02 7.82
CA PRO A 655 -13.08 12.66 6.71
C PRO A 655 -12.89 14.17 6.94
N LEU A 656 -11.69 14.69 6.69
CA LEU A 656 -11.38 16.12 6.83
C LEU A 656 -11.53 16.86 5.50
N ASP A 657 -12.74 16.84 4.93
CA ASP A 657 -13.09 17.49 3.67
C ASP A 657 -13.72 18.89 3.85
N SER A 658 -14.25 19.47 2.77
CA SER A 658 -14.88 20.80 2.80
C SER A 658 -16.21 20.91 3.55
N SER A 659 -16.77 19.82 4.08
CA SER A 659 -17.90 19.87 5.00
C SER A 659 -17.50 20.39 6.39
N ILE A 660 -16.22 20.29 6.75
CA ILE A 660 -15.68 20.77 8.02
C ILE A 660 -15.08 22.17 7.82
N PRO A 661 -15.57 23.21 8.53
CA PRO A 661 -15.03 24.55 8.42
C PRO A 661 -13.60 24.62 8.97
N ALA A 662 -12.77 25.49 8.41
CA ALA A 662 -11.44 25.75 8.96
C ALA A 662 -11.53 26.60 10.24
N SER A 663 -10.73 26.28 11.25
CA SER A 663 -10.54 27.12 12.44
C SER A 663 -9.74 28.37 12.07
N ASP A 664 -10.35 29.55 12.22
CA ASP A 664 -9.72 30.85 11.91
C ASP A 664 -8.37 31.06 12.64
N ALA A 665 -8.29 30.64 13.91
CA ALA A 665 -7.09 30.80 14.73
C ALA A 665 -5.92 29.98 14.19
N VAL A 666 -6.16 28.69 13.94
CA VAL A 666 -5.16 27.76 13.41
C VAL A 666 -4.81 28.10 11.96
N ALA A 667 -5.78 28.54 11.15
CA ALA A 667 -5.54 29.02 9.80
C ALA A 667 -4.62 30.25 9.78
N GLU A 668 -4.82 31.22 10.68
CA GLU A 668 -3.92 32.39 10.82
C GLU A 668 -2.53 31.98 11.32
N ARG A 669 -2.43 31.04 12.27
CA ARG A 669 -1.15 30.47 12.72
C ARG A 669 -0.36 29.85 11.56
N ILE A 670 -1.03 29.03 10.74
CA ILE A 670 -0.44 28.41 9.54
C ILE A 670 -0.09 29.47 8.48
N ARG A 671 -0.89 30.53 8.34
CA ARG A 671 -0.61 31.65 7.42
C ARG A 671 0.73 32.33 7.76
N LEU A 672 1.05 32.53 9.05
CA LEU A 672 2.31 33.12 9.50
C LEU A 672 3.53 32.23 9.20
N PHE A 673 3.40 30.91 9.35
CA PHE A 673 4.42 29.96 8.87
C PHE A 673 4.54 30.02 7.34
N GLY A 674 3.42 30.17 6.64
CA GLY A 674 3.35 30.37 5.19
C GLY A 674 4.11 31.61 4.70
N ASP A 675 4.04 32.74 5.41
CA ASP A 675 4.82 33.94 5.10
C ASP A 675 6.34 33.66 5.19
N SER A 676 6.74 32.82 6.15
CA SER A 676 8.14 32.42 6.34
C SER A 676 8.63 31.46 5.24
N LEU A 677 7.77 30.54 4.80
CA LEU A 677 8.01 29.68 3.64
C LEU A 677 8.12 30.49 2.35
N ASN A 678 7.24 31.47 2.12
CA ASN A 678 7.30 32.40 0.99
C ASN A 678 8.61 33.20 0.98
N ALA A 679 9.05 33.71 2.13
CA ALA A 679 10.33 34.40 2.26
C ALA A 679 11.54 33.48 1.98
N PHE A 680 11.45 32.18 2.29
CA PHE A 680 12.45 31.19 1.90
C PHE A 680 12.44 30.96 0.38
N LEU A 681 11.29 30.61 -0.19
CA LEU A 681 11.11 30.30 -1.63
C LEU A 681 11.56 31.47 -2.52
N ALA A 682 11.10 32.69 -2.24
CA ALA A 682 11.45 33.87 -3.02
C ALA A 682 12.96 34.16 -3.01
N ARG A 683 13.63 33.93 -1.87
CA ARG A 683 15.08 34.11 -1.72
C ARG A 683 15.90 32.98 -2.34
N TYR A 684 15.40 31.75 -2.32
CA TYR A 684 16.13 30.58 -2.83
C TYR A 684 16.00 30.42 -4.34
N THR A 685 14.82 30.73 -4.89
CA THR A 685 14.50 30.58 -6.32
C THR A 685 14.76 31.84 -7.16
N ASP A 686 15.41 32.87 -6.59
CA ASP A 686 15.59 34.20 -7.19
C ASP A 686 14.27 34.86 -7.63
N GLY A 687 13.19 34.63 -6.88
CA GLY A 687 11.86 35.19 -7.14
C GLY A 687 11.03 34.45 -8.20
N VAL A 688 11.45 33.27 -8.67
CA VAL A 688 10.64 32.38 -9.53
C VAL A 688 9.39 31.88 -8.80
N ALA A 689 9.52 31.53 -7.52
CA ALA A 689 8.41 31.21 -6.63
C ALA A 689 8.30 32.30 -5.54
N GLN A 690 7.16 33.00 -5.47
CA GLN A 690 6.95 34.10 -4.51
C GLN A 690 5.90 33.76 -3.46
N ASP A 691 4.74 33.24 -3.88
CA ASP A 691 3.78 32.58 -2.99
C ASP A 691 3.73 31.08 -3.29
N PHE A 692 3.75 30.23 -2.24
CA PHE A 692 3.56 28.79 -2.39
C PHE A 692 2.18 28.42 -2.92
N ARG A 693 1.19 29.33 -2.81
CA ARG A 693 -0.18 29.18 -3.32
C ARG A 693 -0.32 29.47 -4.81
N ASP A 694 0.64 30.18 -5.42
CA ASP A 694 0.57 30.55 -6.83
C ASP A 694 0.60 29.29 -7.73
N PRO A 695 -0.14 29.25 -8.84
CA PRO A 695 -0.01 28.18 -9.83
C PRO A 695 1.40 28.16 -10.44
N ALA A 696 2.14 27.08 -10.19
CA ALA A 696 3.46 26.86 -10.78
C ALA A 696 3.37 26.35 -12.23
N LEU A 697 2.37 25.51 -12.49
CA LEU A 697 2.02 25.02 -13.83
C LEU A 697 0.54 24.63 -13.89
N PHE A 698 0.06 24.37 -15.11
CA PHE A 698 -1.21 23.70 -15.37
C PHE A 698 -0.98 22.31 -15.97
N ALA A 699 -1.73 21.32 -15.49
CA ALA A 699 -1.72 19.94 -15.93
C ALA A 699 -3.14 19.50 -16.32
N HIS A 700 -3.28 18.75 -17.42
CA HIS A 700 -4.59 18.26 -17.86
C HIS A 700 -5.09 17.04 -17.07
N ARG A 701 -4.20 16.36 -16.32
CA ARG A 701 -4.49 15.17 -15.53
C ARG A 701 -3.43 14.96 -14.44
N THR A 702 -3.73 14.09 -13.48
CA THR A 702 -2.77 13.69 -12.44
C THR A 702 -1.55 12.99 -13.05
N LEU A 703 -0.34 13.40 -12.65
CA LEU A 703 0.89 12.65 -12.90
C LEU A 703 1.20 11.81 -11.65
N GLY A 704 0.84 10.54 -11.69
CA GLY A 704 1.02 9.61 -10.57
C GLY A 704 2.43 8.99 -10.48
N ARG A 705 2.76 8.48 -9.30
CA ARG A 705 3.97 7.67 -9.01
C ARG A 705 3.82 6.18 -9.33
N GLY A 706 2.64 5.76 -9.77
CA GLY A 706 2.34 4.39 -10.22
C GLY A 706 2.24 4.26 -11.75
N PRO A 707 2.24 3.02 -12.30
CA PRO A 707 2.42 1.75 -11.59
C PRO A 707 3.79 1.57 -10.91
N VAL A 708 3.89 0.65 -9.95
CA VAL A 708 5.17 0.34 -9.31
C VAL A 708 6.10 -0.38 -10.31
N LEU A 709 7.42 -0.18 -10.15
CA LEU A 709 8.45 -0.79 -11.00
C LEU A 709 8.36 -0.42 -12.49
N SER A 710 7.67 0.67 -12.84
CA SER A 710 7.51 1.14 -14.23
C SER A 710 8.01 2.57 -14.43
N GLU A 711 8.21 2.92 -15.71
CA GLU A 711 8.32 4.32 -16.13
C GLU A 711 7.06 5.09 -15.76
N THR A 712 7.21 6.34 -15.30
CA THR A 712 6.09 7.23 -14.97
C THR A 712 6.29 8.60 -15.60
N ALA A 713 5.19 9.25 -16.01
CA ALA A 713 5.23 10.61 -16.54
C ALA A 713 5.82 11.61 -15.52
N LEU A 714 5.51 11.43 -14.23
CA LEU A 714 6.08 12.20 -13.14
C LEU A 714 7.60 12.01 -13.04
N GLY A 715 8.05 10.75 -13.11
CA GLY A 715 9.46 10.39 -13.12
C GLY A 715 10.24 11.02 -14.28
N ASN A 716 9.67 10.96 -15.49
CA ASN A 716 10.22 11.59 -16.68
C ASN A 716 10.35 13.11 -16.50
N PHE A 717 9.28 13.78 -16.03
CA PHE A 717 9.26 15.22 -15.79
C PHE A 717 10.32 15.68 -14.78
N VAL A 718 10.48 14.97 -13.66
CA VAL A 718 11.51 15.28 -12.65
C VAL A 718 12.93 15.01 -13.20
N ALA A 719 13.15 13.89 -13.89
CA ALA A 719 14.45 13.58 -14.48
C ALA A 719 14.85 14.61 -15.56
N ASP A 720 13.90 15.11 -16.36
CA ASP A 720 14.14 16.17 -17.34
C ASP A 720 14.50 17.50 -16.68
N ALA A 721 13.76 17.89 -15.62
CA ALA A 721 14.06 19.08 -14.84
C ALA A 721 15.49 19.04 -14.26
N MET A 722 15.90 17.90 -13.70
CA MET A 722 17.26 17.70 -13.18
C MET A 722 18.32 17.78 -14.28
N ARG A 723 18.07 17.16 -15.45
CA ARG A 723 18.97 17.20 -16.60
C ARG A 723 19.15 18.63 -17.12
N ALA A 724 18.06 19.38 -17.23
CA ALA A 724 18.06 20.78 -17.67
C ALA A 724 18.82 21.68 -16.68
N ALA A 725 18.52 21.59 -15.38
CA ALA A 725 19.17 22.38 -14.34
C ALA A 725 20.67 22.08 -14.22
N ALA A 726 21.09 20.81 -14.37
CA ALA A 726 22.49 20.43 -14.42
C ALA A 726 23.20 20.98 -15.67
N GLY A 727 22.53 21.02 -16.82
CA GLY A 727 23.07 21.65 -18.03
C GLY A 727 23.26 23.16 -17.88
N GLU A 728 22.27 23.86 -17.32
CA GLU A 728 22.36 25.30 -17.01
C GLU A 728 23.50 25.60 -16.04
N ALA A 729 23.57 24.87 -14.91
CA ALA A 729 24.53 25.13 -13.84
C ALA A 729 25.99 24.78 -14.21
N THR A 730 26.19 23.78 -15.09
CA THR A 730 27.54 23.39 -15.53
C THR A 730 28.00 24.14 -16.79
N GLY A 731 27.07 24.66 -17.60
CA GLY A 731 27.36 25.22 -18.92
C GLY A 731 27.74 24.15 -19.97
N GLU A 732 27.50 22.87 -19.68
CA GLU A 732 27.83 21.73 -20.52
C GLU A 732 26.56 20.93 -20.86
N ALA A 733 26.57 20.20 -21.97
CA ALA A 733 25.46 19.29 -22.31
C ALA A 733 25.48 18.07 -21.38
N VAL A 734 24.37 17.83 -20.67
CA VAL A 734 24.17 16.63 -19.86
C VAL A 734 23.53 15.55 -20.72
N ASP A 735 24.18 14.39 -20.84
CA ASP A 735 23.68 13.29 -21.64
C ASP A 735 22.45 12.65 -20.98
N PHE A 736 22.53 12.31 -19.69
CA PHE A 736 21.50 11.53 -18.98
C PHE A 736 21.14 12.11 -17.60
N ALA A 737 19.94 11.81 -17.10
CA ALA A 737 19.62 11.95 -15.68
C ALA A 737 18.92 10.72 -15.10
N PHE A 738 19.08 10.50 -13.79
CA PHE A 738 18.51 9.38 -13.04
C PHE A 738 17.88 9.87 -11.73
N GLN A 739 16.62 9.51 -11.48
CA GLN A 739 15.89 9.82 -10.24
C GLN A 739 15.20 8.58 -9.67
N ALA A 740 15.32 8.33 -8.37
CA ALA A 740 14.67 7.19 -7.74
C ALA A 740 13.20 7.47 -7.35
N ASN A 741 12.33 6.47 -7.49
CA ASN A 741 10.92 6.57 -7.07
C ASN A 741 10.77 6.84 -5.56
N GLY A 742 11.69 6.38 -4.71
CA GLY A 742 11.60 6.49 -3.25
C GLY A 742 11.71 7.91 -2.70
N VAL A 743 12.22 8.84 -3.50
CA VAL A 743 12.33 10.28 -3.18
C VAL A 743 11.26 11.12 -3.86
N LEU A 744 10.33 10.49 -4.60
CA LEU A 744 9.11 11.12 -5.11
C LEU A 744 7.98 10.95 -4.08
N ARG A 745 7.51 12.05 -3.47
CA ARG A 745 6.64 11.98 -2.28
C ARG A 745 5.14 12.08 -2.53
N SER A 746 4.74 12.88 -3.51
CA SER A 746 3.35 13.07 -3.89
C SER A 746 3.16 12.75 -5.36
N ASP A 747 1.92 12.40 -5.71
CA ASP A 747 1.46 12.51 -7.08
C ASP A 747 1.19 14.00 -7.38
N LEU A 748 1.37 14.42 -8.63
CA LEU A 748 1.05 15.78 -9.03
C LEU A 748 -0.42 15.85 -9.44
N VAL A 749 -1.30 16.18 -8.50
CA VAL A 749 -2.75 16.27 -8.69
C VAL A 749 -3.14 17.71 -9.06
N PRO A 750 -3.58 17.99 -10.30
CA PRO A 750 -4.14 19.29 -10.64
C PRO A 750 -5.51 19.50 -10.01
N ALA A 751 -5.83 20.76 -9.73
CA ALA A 751 -7.17 21.17 -9.31
C ALA A 751 -8.25 20.76 -10.32
N VAL A 752 -9.39 20.28 -9.83
CA VAL A 752 -10.55 19.93 -10.65
C VAL A 752 -11.64 21.01 -10.63
N GLY A 753 -11.65 21.88 -9.61
CA GLY A 753 -12.66 22.92 -9.43
C GLY A 753 -12.67 23.98 -10.54
N ASP A 754 -13.85 24.44 -10.93
CA ASP A 754 -14.06 25.33 -12.10
C ASP A 754 -13.25 26.64 -12.07
N ARG A 755 -12.86 27.13 -10.88
CA ARG A 755 -12.07 28.37 -10.74
C ARG A 755 -10.61 28.19 -11.16
N ASN A 756 -10.02 27.04 -10.82
CA ASN A 756 -8.58 26.78 -10.88
C ASN A 756 -8.24 25.52 -11.70
N ARG A 757 -9.17 25.03 -12.53
CA ARG A 757 -9.04 23.73 -13.21
C ARG A 757 -7.71 23.57 -13.93
N GLY A 758 -7.01 22.50 -13.61
CA GLY A 758 -5.67 22.18 -14.13
C GLY A 758 -4.52 22.75 -13.31
N ALA A 759 -4.74 23.73 -12.43
CA ALA A 759 -3.68 24.38 -11.69
C ALA A 759 -3.00 23.43 -10.69
N VAL A 760 -1.68 23.56 -10.59
CA VAL A 760 -0.82 22.89 -9.60
C VAL A 760 -0.06 24.00 -8.89
N THR A 761 -0.14 24.09 -7.57
CA THR A 761 0.54 25.17 -6.83
C THR A 761 2.05 24.95 -6.73
N VAL A 762 2.79 26.01 -6.43
CA VAL A 762 4.20 25.95 -6.04
C VAL A 762 4.43 24.96 -4.88
N LEU A 763 3.52 24.90 -3.89
CA LEU A 763 3.59 23.94 -2.78
C LEU A 763 3.43 22.50 -3.27
N ASP A 764 2.39 22.22 -4.05
CA ASP A 764 2.09 20.88 -4.55
C ASP A 764 3.26 20.34 -5.41
N LEU A 765 3.82 21.22 -6.27
CA LEU A 765 4.94 20.86 -7.14
C LEU A 765 6.25 20.67 -6.36
N ALA A 766 6.56 21.54 -5.39
CA ALA A 766 7.76 21.40 -4.56
C ALA A 766 7.69 20.17 -3.63
N THR A 767 6.49 19.76 -3.22
CA THR A 767 6.26 18.56 -2.39
C THR A 767 6.74 17.29 -3.09
N VAL A 768 6.60 17.18 -4.42
CA VAL A 768 7.00 16.00 -5.21
C VAL A 768 8.43 15.54 -4.89
N SER A 769 9.38 16.47 -4.74
CA SER A 769 10.81 16.18 -4.52
C SER A 769 11.37 16.93 -3.29
N GLY A 770 10.53 17.14 -2.28
CA GLY A 770 10.85 17.97 -1.11
C GLY A 770 11.70 17.33 -0.01
N LEU A 771 12.08 16.05 -0.12
CA LEU A 771 12.85 15.35 0.92
C LEU A 771 14.32 15.78 1.02
N GLY A 772 14.87 15.54 2.22
CA GLY A 772 16.29 15.59 2.50
C GLY A 772 16.83 16.99 2.78
N ALA A 773 18.14 17.06 2.87
CA ALA A 773 18.91 18.30 2.98
C ALA A 773 20.25 18.11 2.27
N GLY A 774 20.88 19.22 1.88
CA GLY A 774 22.23 19.19 1.32
C GLY A 774 23.34 19.36 2.38
N PRO A 775 24.61 19.19 1.98
CA PRO A 775 25.77 19.55 2.80
C PRO A 775 25.76 21.01 3.31
N ASP A 776 25.09 21.92 2.59
CA ASP A 776 24.86 23.30 3.03
C ASP A 776 23.81 23.45 4.16
N GLY A 777 23.17 22.36 4.59
CA GLY A 777 22.13 22.34 5.61
C GLY A 777 20.79 22.94 5.17
N THR A 778 20.61 23.22 3.88
CA THR A 778 19.35 23.76 3.33
C THR A 778 18.45 22.64 2.77
N PRO A 779 17.11 22.85 2.74
CA PRO A 779 16.15 21.82 2.39
C PRO A 779 16.29 21.27 0.97
N GLY A 780 15.96 19.98 0.82
CA GLY A 780 16.00 19.25 -0.43
C GLY A 780 17.35 18.58 -0.69
N TYR A 781 17.31 17.42 -1.34
CA TYR A 781 18.51 16.81 -1.91
C TYR A 781 19.08 17.70 -3.03
N PRO A 782 20.40 17.98 -3.02
CA PRO A 782 21.06 18.69 -4.10
C PRO A 782 21.31 17.77 -5.30
N ILE A 783 21.36 18.37 -6.49
CA ILE A 783 21.70 17.67 -7.73
C ILE A 783 23.23 17.46 -7.80
N ILE A 784 23.62 16.27 -8.23
CA ILE A 784 24.98 15.82 -8.50
C ILE A 784 25.21 15.82 -10.01
N SER A 785 26.35 16.38 -10.44
CA SER A 785 26.85 16.27 -11.82
C SER A 785 28.14 15.46 -11.82
N ALA A 786 28.19 14.41 -12.66
CA ALA A 786 29.34 13.53 -12.76
C ALA A 786 29.55 13.02 -14.19
N ARG A 787 30.55 12.14 -14.35
CA ARG A 787 30.77 11.29 -15.52
C ARG A 787 30.64 9.82 -15.15
N LEU A 788 30.05 9.05 -16.06
CA LEU A 788 30.02 7.58 -16.04
C LEU A 788 30.53 7.06 -17.38
N THR A 789 31.21 5.91 -17.39
CA THR A 789 31.54 5.25 -18.65
C THR A 789 30.29 4.59 -19.26
N GLY A 790 30.28 4.36 -20.57
CA GLY A 790 29.22 3.57 -21.22
C GLY A 790 29.00 2.21 -20.55
N GLU A 791 30.05 1.51 -20.12
CA GLU A 791 29.93 0.29 -19.31
C GLU A 791 29.19 0.52 -17.97
N GLU A 792 29.44 1.64 -17.29
CA GLU A 792 28.75 1.99 -16.03
C GLU A 792 27.31 2.45 -16.24
N ILE A 793 26.97 3.07 -17.37
CA ILE A 793 25.57 3.31 -17.77
C ILE A 793 24.83 1.98 -17.91
N HIS A 794 25.43 0.97 -18.56
CA HIS A 794 24.80 -0.36 -18.59
C HIS A 794 24.70 -1.00 -17.19
N ARG A 795 25.61 -0.71 -16.25
CA ARG A 795 25.50 -1.19 -14.86
C ARG A 795 24.39 -0.47 -14.07
N ILE A 796 24.21 0.84 -14.20
CA ILE A 796 23.16 1.55 -13.44
C ILE A 796 21.76 1.12 -13.90
N LEU A 797 21.58 0.80 -15.18
CA LEU A 797 20.34 0.23 -15.70
C LEU A 797 20.08 -1.21 -15.17
N GLU A 798 21.13 -2.04 -15.03
CA GLU A 798 21.00 -3.35 -14.37
C GLU A 798 20.66 -3.21 -12.87
N ILE A 799 21.20 -2.20 -12.19
CA ILE A 799 20.84 -1.86 -10.79
C ILE A 799 19.37 -1.46 -10.69
N SER A 800 18.91 -0.56 -11.58
CA SER A 800 17.50 -0.12 -11.65
C SER A 800 16.53 -1.28 -11.86
N THR A 801 16.98 -2.38 -12.49
CA THR A 801 16.13 -3.57 -12.67
C THR A 801 16.24 -4.56 -11.51
N LEU A 802 17.46 -4.77 -10.99
CA LEU A 802 17.73 -5.79 -9.97
C LEU A 802 17.32 -5.35 -8.57
N VAL A 803 17.72 -4.16 -8.13
CA VAL A 803 17.53 -3.74 -6.73
C VAL A 803 16.06 -3.63 -6.37
N PRO A 804 15.15 -3.10 -7.21
CA PRO A 804 13.73 -3.02 -6.86
C PRO A 804 13.05 -4.38 -6.69
N GLN A 805 13.48 -5.42 -7.41
CA GLN A 805 13.00 -6.80 -7.18
C GLN A 805 13.42 -7.35 -5.80
N LEU A 806 14.40 -6.73 -5.14
CA LEU A 806 14.93 -7.15 -3.84
C LEU A 806 14.56 -6.20 -2.68
N ARG A 807 14.16 -4.96 -2.99
CA ARG A 807 13.96 -3.86 -2.02
C ARG A 807 12.78 -2.95 -2.35
N GLY A 808 11.86 -3.38 -3.20
CA GLY A 808 10.65 -2.65 -3.57
C GLY A 808 10.88 -1.41 -4.44
N ASN A 809 9.77 -0.74 -4.76
CA ASN A 809 9.71 0.33 -5.75
C ASN A 809 10.65 1.50 -5.49
N SER A 810 10.98 1.80 -4.23
CA SER A 810 11.76 2.99 -3.82
C SER A 810 13.12 3.13 -4.51
N HIS A 811 13.70 2.02 -4.99
CA HIS A 811 15.01 2.00 -5.66
C HIS A 811 14.94 2.03 -7.20
N PHE A 812 13.73 2.04 -7.78
CA PHE A 812 13.55 2.06 -9.24
C PHE A 812 13.93 3.44 -9.80
N LEU A 813 14.74 3.47 -10.86
CA LEU A 813 15.26 4.72 -11.43
C LEU A 813 14.48 5.12 -12.68
N GLN A 814 13.82 6.27 -12.60
CA GLN A 814 13.29 7.05 -13.70
C GLN A 814 14.45 7.73 -14.44
N VAL A 815 14.32 7.95 -15.75
CA VAL A 815 15.44 8.32 -16.63
C VAL A 815 15.13 9.48 -17.57
N SER A 816 16.15 10.27 -17.91
CA SER A 816 16.13 11.28 -18.98
C SER A 816 17.31 11.12 -19.93
N GLY A 817 17.10 11.47 -21.21
CA GLY A 817 18.14 11.47 -22.25
C GLY A 817 18.52 10.10 -22.81
N LEU A 818 17.91 9.03 -22.33
CA LEU A 818 18.12 7.66 -22.82
C LEU A 818 16.82 6.89 -22.95
N ARG A 819 16.87 5.83 -23.76
CA ARG A 819 15.87 4.75 -23.83
C ARG A 819 16.57 3.41 -23.64
N TYR A 820 15.95 2.43 -22.99
CA TYR A 820 16.51 1.06 -22.91
C TYR A 820 15.47 -0.05 -23.00
N GLU A 821 15.92 -1.21 -23.48
CA GLU A 821 15.16 -2.46 -23.47
C GLU A 821 15.60 -3.32 -22.29
N VAL A 822 14.62 -3.77 -21.49
CA VAL A 822 14.85 -4.55 -20.27
C VAL A 822 14.01 -5.83 -20.26
N ASP A 823 14.52 -6.86 -19.59
CA ASP A 823 13.82 -8.11 -19.31
C ASP A 823 13.96 -8.41 -17.81
N PRO A 824 13.01 -7.97 -16.96
CA PRO A 824 13.10 -8.12 -15.51
C PRO A 824 13.27 -9.57 -15.05
N SER A 825 12.66 -10.52 -15.77
CA SER A 825 12.77 -11.97 -15.51
C SER A 825 14.21 -12.48 -15.55
N ARG A 826 15.12 -11.73 -16.19
CA ARG A 826 16.55 -12.05 -16.28
C ARG A 826 17.40 -11.38 -15.21
N ALA A 827 16.88 -10.51 -14.35
CA ALA A 827 17.72 -9.86 -13.33
C ALA A 827 18.37 -10.90 -12.40
N ILE A 828 17.61 -11.92 -12.00
CA ILE A 828 18.04 -13.03 -11.14
C ILE A 828 18.31 -14.27 -12.00
N LEU A 829 19.51 -14.85 -11.90
CA LEU A 829 19.90 -16.07 -12.61
C LEU A 829 19.37 -17.33 -11.93
N PHE A 830 19.43 -17.38 -10.59
CA PHE A 830 18.79 -18.36 -9.72
C PHE A 830 18.88 -17.90 -8.26
N THR A 831 18.04 -18.45 -7.40
CA THR A 831 18.09 -18.22 -5.94
C THR A 831 18.75 -19.41 -5.25
N LEU A 832 19.69 -19.17 -4.32
CA LEU A 832 20.38 -20.22 -3.57
C LEU A 832 19.41 -20.91 -2.58
N PRO A 833 19.08 -22.21 -2.75
CA PRO A 833 17.97 -22.86 -2.03
C PRO A 833 18.16 -23.03 -0.52
N VAL A 834 19.35 -22.75 0.02
CA VAL A 834 19.66 -22.88 1.46
C VAL A 834 19.66 -21.52 2.18
N ARG A 835 19.61 -20.40 1.46
CA ARG A 835 19.73 -19.05 2.04
C ARG A 835 18.78 -18.00 1.43
N GLY A 836 17.94 -18.38 0.47
CA GLY A 836 17.10 -17.43 -0.28
C GLY A 836 17.89 -16.37 -1.05
N THR A 837 19.21 -16.51 -1.18
CA THR A 837 20.06 -15.45 -1.73
C THR A 837 19.99 -15.45 -3.27
N PRO A 838 19.48 -14.38 -3.90
CA PRO A 838 19.41 -14.29 -5.35
C PRO A 838 20.81 -14.06 -5.93
N ILE A 839 21.12 -14.75 -7.04
CA ILE A 839 22.36 -14.57 -7.79
C ILE A 839 22.04 -13.73 -9.03
N PRO A 840 22.52 -12.48 -9.16
CA PRO A 840 22.22 -11.65 -10.31
C PRO A 840 22.83 -12.21 -11.61
N SER A 841 22.13 -12.04 -12.74
CA SER A 841 22.64 -12.47 -14.05
C SER A 841 23.49 -11.41 -14.75
N PHE A 842 23.26 -10.12 -14.46
CA PHE A 842 23.83 -8.96 -15.15
C PHE A 842 23.50 -8.93 -16.66
N ARG A 843 22.27 -9.33 -17.01
CA ARG A 843 21.74 -9.45 -18.39
C ARG A 843 20.26 -9.10 -18.50
N ALA A 844 19.72 -8.31 -17.58
CA ALA A 844 18.37 -7.78 -17.71
C ALA A 844 18.31 -6.71 -18.80
N VAL A 845 19.34 -5.86 -18.90
CA VAL A 845 19.43 -4.77 -19.86
C VAL A 845 19.94 -5.31 -21.19
N ARG A 846 19.03 -5.37 -22.19
CA ARG A 846 19.31 -5.95 -23.50
C ARG A 846 20.08 -4.97 -24.38
N ARG A 847 19.57 -3.74 -24.51
CA ARG A 847 20.13 -2.63 -25.30
C ARG A 847 19.76 -1.30 -24.65
N ALA A 848 20.58 -0.28 -24.86
CA ALA A 848 20.33 1.07 -24.38
C ALA A 848 20.80 2.07 -25.43
N TRP A 849 20.07 3.18 -25.58
CA TRP A 849 20.30 4.23 -26.57
C TRP A 849 20.28 5.58 -25.90
N GLN A 850 21.21 6.45 -26.29
CA GLN A 850 21.11 7.88 -26.07
C GLN A 850 20.06 8.46 -27.02
N VAL A 851 19.17 9.29 -26.50
CA VAL A 851 18.14 10.02 -27.26
C VAL A 851 18.59 11.47 -27.40
N HIS A 852 18.82 11.89 -28.65
CA HIS A 852 19.27 13.25 -28.97
C HIS A 852 18.09 14.23 -29.06
N PRO A 853 18.30 15.56 -28.94
CA PRO A 853 17.23 16.55 -28.99
C PRO A 853 16.43 16.60 -30.30
N ASP A 854 16.91 15.99 -31.39
CA ASP A 854 16.20 15.85 -32.66
C ASP A 854 15.40 14.54 -32.77
N GLY A 855 15.32 13.76 -31.68
CA GLY A 855 14.66 12.45 -31.62
C GLY A 855 15.48 11.31 -32.21
N THR A 856 16.71 11.53 -32.66
CA THR A 856 17.57 10.45 -33.15
C THR A 856 18.17 9.63 -32.00
N GLU A 857 18.35 8.34 -32.24
CA GLU A 857 18.89 7.39 -31.25
C GLU A 857 20.28 6.89 -31.62
N THR A 858 21.19 6.86 -30.64
CA THR A 858 22.52 6.24 -30.78
C THR A 858 22.73 5.19 -29.71
N GLU A 859 23.07 3.95 -30.07
CA GLU A 859 23.29 2.87 -29.10
C GLU A 859 24.49 3.18 -28.19
N ILE A 860 24.28 3.10 -26.87
CA ILE A 860 25.30 3.42 -25.87
C ILE A 860 26.35 2.30 -25.86
N PRO A 861 27.62 2.59 -26.21
CA PRO A 861 28.66 1.57 -26.30
C PRO A 861 29.02 1.03 -24.92
N ARG A 862 29.30 -0.27 -24.83
CA ARG A 862 29.83 -0.93 -23.61
C ARG A 862 31.35 -0.75 -23.53
N ASP A 863 31.81 0.49 -23.47
CA ASP A 863 33.22 0.86 -23.41
C ASP A 863 33.51 1.96 -22.36
N HIS A 864 34.66 2.63 -22.48
CA HIS A 864 35.13 3.67 -21.58
C HIS A 864 34.81 5.11 -22.05
N THR A 865 33.93 5.28 -23.04
CA THR A 865 33.37 6.59 -23.42
C THR A 865 32.68 7.21 -22.21
N LEU A 866 33.03 8.44 -21.85
CA LEU A 866 32.46 9.15 -20.71
C LEU A 866 31.20 9.92 -21.14
N PHE A 867 30.11 9.71 -20.41
CA PHE A 867 28.85 10.43 -20.55
C PHE A 867 28.63 11.34 -19.34
N HIS A 868 28.10 12.55 -19.55
CA HIS A 868 27.69 13.49 -18.52
C HIS A 868 26.35 13.07 -17.92
N VAL A 869 26.35 12.78 -16.63
CA VAL A 869 25.14 12.38 -15.90
C VAL A 869 24.77 13.37 -14.81
N ALA A 870 23.47 13.57 -14.64
CA ALA A 870 22.87 14.18 -13.46
C ALA A 870 22.13 13.13 -12.62
N THR A 871 22.13 13.29 -11.30
CA THR A 871 21.29 12.51 -10.37
C THR A 871 21.18 13.30 -9.07
N ASP A 872 20.43 12.84 -8.07
CA ASP A 872 20.42 13.50 -6.75
C ASP A 872 21.48 12.91 -5.81
N HIS A 873 21.75 13.61 -4.71
CA HIS A 873 22.72 13.17 -3.69
C HIS A 873 22.31 11.83 -3.05
N HIS A 874 21.01 11.59 -2.89
CA HIS A 874 20.48 10.36 -2.32
C HIS A 874 20.87 9.13 -3.18
N VAL A 875 20.52 9.12 -4.46
CA VAL A 875 20.89 8.06 -5.41
C VAL A 875 22.41 7.93 -5.50
N ALA A 876 23.14 9.04 -5.64
CA ALA A 876 24.59 9.01 -5.73
C ALA A 876 25.28 8.42 -4.49
N SER A 877 24.73 8.62 -3.29
CA SER A 877 25.24 8.03 -2.04
C SER A 877 24.98 6.51 -1.93
N PHE A 878 23.96 6.01 -2.63
CA PHE A 878 23.56 4.60 -2.64
C PHE A 878 24.39 3.75 -3.62
N LEU A 879 24.70 4.26 -4.83
CA LEU A 879 25.37 3.49 -5.88
C LEU A 879 26.68 2.77 -5.45
N PRO A 880 27.58 3.38 -4.63
CA PRO A 880 28.79 2.70 -4.17
C PRO A 880 28.49 1.45 -3.31
N GLN A 881 27.44 1.50 -2.49
CA GLN A 881 27.05 0.43 -1.57
C GLN A 881 26.60 -0.84 -2.32
N VAL A 882 25.96 -0.66 -3.48
CA VAL A 882 25.62 -1.78 -4.39
C VAL A 882 26.87 -2.50 -4.88
N GLY A 883 27.97 -1.77 -5.08
CA GLY A 883 29.27 -2.33 -5.44
C GLY A 883 29.93 -3.18 -4.34
N GLU A 884 29.61 -2.94 -3.07
CA GLU A 884 30.10 -3.76 -1.95
C GLU A 884 29.37 -5.11 -1.87
N LEU A 885 28.06 -5.11 -2.13
CA LEU A 885 27.23 -6.31 -2.18
C LEU A 885 27.47 -7.12 -3.46
N ALA A 886 27.63 -6.45 -4.61
CA ALA A 886 27.81 -7.04 -5.92
C ALA A 886 28.95 -6.33 -6.68
N PRO A 887 30.22 -6.75 -6.53
CA PRO A 887 31.38 -6.09 -7.14
C PRO A 887 31.36 -5.92 -8.67
N ARG A 888 30.51 -6.67 -9.38
CA ARG A 888 30.28 -6.52 -10.84
C ARG A 888 29.37 -5.34 -11.21
N LEU A 889 28.57 -4.84 -10.27
CA LEU A 889 27.72 -3.67 -10.42
C LEU A 889 28.35 -2.41 -9.83
N ARG A 890 29.63 -2.45 -9.41
CA ARG A 890 30.33 -1.26 -8.93
C ARG A 890 30.26 -0.15 -9.98
N ILE A 891 29.78 1.00 -9.53
CA ILE A 891 29.81 2.28 -10.24
C ILE A 891 30.74 3.21 -9.47
N GLU A 892 31.48 4.04 -10.19
CA GLU A 892 32.38 5.02 -9.60
C GLU A 892 32.15 6.36 -10.30
N LEU A 893 31.55 7.34 -9.63
CA LEU A 893 31.34 8.67 -10.20
C LEU A 893 32.68 9.33 -10.52
N LYS A 894 32.80 9.94 -11.70
CA LYS A 894 34.05 10.55 -12.19
C LYS A 894 33.87 12.04 -12.48
N ASP A 895 34.97 12.78 -12.44
CA ASP A 895 35.04 14.14 -12.97
C ASP A 895 35.11 14.15 -14.51
N ALA A 896 35.10 15.35 -15.11
CA ALA A 896 35.23 15.55 -16.56
C ALA A 896 36.52 14.96 -17.18
N HIS A 897 37.52 14.59 -16.38
CA HIS A 897 38.78 13.98 -16.80
C HIS A 897 38.79 12.45 -16.61
N GLY A 898 37.67 11.86 -16.19
CA GLY A 898 37.55 10.43 -15.90
C GLY A 898 38.18 9.99 -14.57
N ARG A 899 38.51 10.92 -13.68
CA ARG A 899 39.10 10.62 -12.36
C ARG A 899 37.98 10.39 -11.33
N PRO A 900 38.06 9.35 -10.47
CA PRO A 900 37.07 9.12 -9.43
C PRO A 900 36.87 10.34 -8.52
N ILE A 901 35.60 10.65 -8.23
CA ILE A 901 35.21 11.66 -7.24
C ILE A 901 35.34 11.03 -5.85
N VAL A 902 36.13 11.66 -4.98
CA VAL A 902 36.44 11.12 -3.63
C VAL A 902 35.42 11.57 -2.59
N HIS A 903 34.95 12.82 -2.68
CA HIS A 903 33.91 13.37 -1.82
C HIS A 903 32.71 13.74 -2.69
N LEU A 904 31.54 13.18 -2.40
CA LEU A 904 30.35 13.38 -3.22
C LEU A 904 29.92 14.87 -3.30
N ASP A 905 30.18 15.63 -2.24
CA ASP A 905 29.83 17.04 -2.12
C ASP A 905 30.61 17.95 -3.09
N ASP A 906 31.76 17.47 -3.61
CA ASP A 906 32.52 18.12 -4.69
C ASP A 906 31.77 18.05 -6.04
N ALA A 907 30.84 17.10 -6.19
CA ALA A 907 30.04 16.88 -7.40
C ALA A 907 28.69 17.59 -7.37
N VAL A 908 28.31 18.20 -6.25
CA VAL A 908 27.08 19.00 -6.12
C VAL A 908 27.16 20.22 -7.04
N ILE A 909 26.21 20.35 -7.97
CA ILE A 909 26.11 21.52 -8.85
C ILE A 909 25.71 22.75 -8.04
N ARG A 910 26.24 23.91 -8.43
CA ARG A 910 26.03 25.16 -7.69
C ARG A 910 25.71 26.33 -8.62
N ARG A 911 24.72 27.12 -8.25
CA ARG A 911 24.29 28.38 -8.89
C ARG A 911 24.57 29.51 -7.93
N ASP A 912 25.34 30.52 -8.35
CA ASP A 912 25.74 31.67 -7.53
C ASP A 912 26.31 31.32 -6.13
N GLY A 913 26.98 30.17 -6.04
CA GLY A 913 27.58 29.63 -4.82
C GLY A 913 26.64 28.82 -3.91
N ARG A 914 25.35 28.71 -4.25
CA ARG A 914 24.36 27.83 -3.59
C ARG A 914 24.23 26.50 -4.29
N GLU A 915 23.82 25.47 -3.57
CA GLU A 915 23.48 24.16 -4.15
C GLU A 915 22.17 24.24 -4.95
N VAL A 916 22.12 23.63 -6.13
CA VAL A 916 20.84 23.52 -6.87
C VAL A 916 20.09 22.29 -6.36
N LYS A 917 18.84 22.48 -5.93
CA LYS A 917 18.01 21.40 -5.35
C LYS A 917 17.07 20.79 -6.39
N VAL A 918 16.63 19.55 -6.19
CA VAL A 918 15.70 18.89 -7.14
C VAL A 918 14.35 19.62 -7.21
N TRP A 919 13.79 20.03 -6.07
CA TRP A 919 12.55 20.82 -6.03
C TRP A 919 12.70 22.21 -6.69
N GLU A 920 13.87 22.83 -6.58
CA GLU A 920 14.17 24.13 -7.21
C GLU A 920 14.27 23.97 -8.73
N ALA A 921 14.98 22.92 -9.20
CA ALA A 921 15.07 22.57 -10.60
C ALA A 921 13.67 22.31 -11.20
N LEU A 922 12.78 21.65 -10.45
CA LEU A 922 11.41 21.38 -10.89
C LEU A 922 10.57 22.66 -11.05
N LEU A 923 10.63 23.58 -10.07
CA LEU A 923 9.97 24.89 -10.17
C LEU A 923 10.50 25.73 -11.34
N ARG A 924 11.83 25.78 -11.52
CA ARG A 924 12.46 26.52 -12.63
C ARG A 924 12.13 25.89 -13.98
N TYR A 925 12.12 24.56 -14.07
CA TYR A 925 11.77 23.85 -15.30
C TYR A 925 10.30 24.07 -15.68
N ALA A 926 9.38 24.00 -14.72
CA ALA A 926 7.97 24.35 -14.90
C ALA A 926 7.80 25.76 -15.48
N ALA A 927 8.55 26.75 -14.98
CA ALA A 927 8.54 28.13 -15.50
C ALA A 927 9.09 28.29 -16.93
N THR A 928 9.75 27.26 -17.51
CA THR A 928 10.21 27.24 -18.91
C THR A 928 9.27 26.50 -19.87
N LEU A 929 8.19 25.88 -19.37
CA LEU A 929 7.22 25.16 -20.18
C LEU A 929 6.45 26.10 -21.14
N PRO A 930 5.87 25.55 -22.23
CA PRO A 930 5.02 26.32 -23.12
C PRO A 930 3.87 27.01 -22.36
N VAL A 931 3.63 28.29 -22.69
CA VAL A 931 2.57 29.08 -22.08
C VAL A 931 1.28 28.92 -22.87
N VAL A 932 0.22 28.40 -22.23
CA VAL A 932 -1.14 28.30 -22.76
C VAL A 932 -2.06 29.16 -21.87
N ASP A 933 -2.91 29.97 -22.49
CA ASP A 933 -3.84 30.90 -21.81
C ASP A 933 -3.21 31.79 -20.72
N GLY A 934 -1.90 32.05 -20.82
CA GLY A 934 -1.14 32.89 -19.88
C GLY A 934 -0.37 32.13 -18.79
N HIS A 935 -0.50 30.80 -18.73
CA HIS A 935 0.13 29.96 -17.70
C HIS A 935 1.08 28.91 -18.30
N PRO A 936 2.20 28.57 -17.65
CA PRO A 936 3.02 27.42 -18.06
C PRO A 936 2.19 26.14 -17.98
N THR A 937 2.17 25.34 -19.03
CA THR A 937 1.32 24.14 -19.12
C THR A 937 2.15 22.93 -19.49
N LEU A 938 1.90 21.78 -18.85
CA LEU A 938 2.57 20.52 -19.15
C LEU A 938 2.30 20.09 -20.61
N PRO A 939 3.35 19.87 -21.42
CA PRO A 939 3.21 19.32 -22.76
C PRO A 939 2.56 17.93 -22.77
N GLU A 940 1.95 17.58 -23.92
CA GLU A 940 1.34 16.27 -24.19
C GLU A 940 2.31 15.08 -23.96
N ALA A 941 3.62 15.32 -24.09
CA ALA A 941 4.67 14.33 -23.76
C ALA A 941 4.60 13.78 -22.32
N TYR A 942 4.02 14.54 -21.37
CA TYR A 942 3.83 14.09 -19.98
C TYR A 942 2.40 13.59 -19.68
N HIS A 943 1.58 13.30 -20.69
CA HIS A 943 0.25 12.68 -20.49
C HIS A 943 0.30 11.19 -20.11
N GLY A 944 1.46 10.55 -20.25
CA GLY A 944 1.75 9.16 -19.91
C GLY A 944 3.25 8.85 -20.03
N PRO A 945 3.68 7.59 -19.84
CA PRO A 945 5.06 7.16 -20.11
C PRO A 945 5.41 7.35 -21.59
N GLU A 946 6.65 7.73 -21.89
CA GLU A 946 7.14 7.97 -23.25
C GLU A 946 7.83 6.73 -23.86
N GLY A 947 7.95 5.64 -23.10
CA GLY A 947 8.65 4.43 -23.52
C GLY A 947 10.17 4.57 -23.44
N ARG A 948 10.68 5.39 -22.52
CA ARG A 948 12.09 5.44 -22.12
C ARG A 948 12.54 4.11 -21.52
N ILE A 949 11.65 3.36 -20.87
CA ILE A 949 11.89 2.03 -20.30
C ILE A 949 10.96 1.02 -20.98
N VAL A 950 11.53 0.15 -21.84
CA VAL A 950 10.74 -0.79 -22.65
C VAL A 950 10.97 -2.21 -22.18
N GLU A 951 9.97 -2.81 -21.54
CA GLU A 951 10.00 -4.23 -21.19
C GLU A 951 9.87 -5.11 -22.44
N ARG A 952 10.78 -6.08 -22.60
CA ARG A 952 10.81 -7.04 -23.70
C ARG A 952 11.29 -8.40 -23.23
N ALA A 953 10.33 -9.26 -22.93
CA ALA A 953 10.55 -10.67 -22.66
C ALA A 953 11.51 -11.32 -23.70
N GLY A 954 12.45 -12.11 -23.21
CA GLY A 954 13.35 -12.92 -24.01
C GLY A 954 13.48 -14.32 -23.44
N LEU A 955 14.06 -15.23 -24.22
CA LEU A 955 14.31 -16.61 -23.78
C LEU A 955 15.00 -16.63 -22.40
N PRO A 956 14.50 -17.39 -21.40
CA PRO A 956 15.10 -17.41 -20.08
C PRO A 956 16.58 -17.81 -20.11
N VAL A 957 17.38 -17.32 -19.16
CA VAL A 957 18.83 -17.66 -19.10
C VAL A 957 19.05 -19.06 -18.52
N VAL A 958 18.15 -19.52 -17.64
CA VAL A 958 18.24 -20.80 -16.90
C VAL A 958 18.38 -22.04 -17.80
N PRO A 959 17.61 -22.21 -18.89
CA PRO A 959 17.81 -23.33 -19.83
C PRO A 959 19.22 -23.41 -20.39
N LEU A 960 19.85 -22.27 -20.70
CA LEU A 960 21.18 -22.22 -21.32
C LEU A 960 22.31 -22.58 -20.34
N THR A 961 22.23 -22.10 -19.09
CA THR A 961 23.23 -22.46 -18.06
C THR A 961 23.09 -23.91 -17.61
N SER A 962 21.85 -24.40 -17.46
CA SER A 962 21.58 -25.79 -17.12
C SER A 962 22.04 -26.73 -18.24
N LEU A 963 21.76 -26.38 -19.52
CA LEU A 963 22.26 -27.11 -20.68
C LEU A 963 23.79 -27.08 -20.77
N ALA A 964 24.44 -25.94 -20.51
CA ALA A 964 25.89 -25.83 -20.51
C ALA A 964 26.56 -26.67 -19.40
N LEU A 965 25.99 -26.68 -18.20
CA LEU A 965 26.45 -27.54 -17.09
C LEU A 965 26.21 -29.02 -17.40
N LEU A 966 25.08 -29.37 -18.00
CA LEU A 966 24.80 -30.74 -18.47
C LEU A 966 25.82 -31.19 -19.52
N LEU A 967 26.09 -30.35 -20.53
CA LEU A 967 27.08 -30.61 -21.58
C LEU A 967 28.51 -30.70 -21.01
N ALA A 968 28.87 -29.89 -20.02
CA ALA A 968 30.15 -29.98 -19.32
C ALA A 968 30.27 -31.28 -18.51
N ALA A 969 29.21 -31.68 -17.78
CA ALA A 969 29.16 -32.95 -17.05
C ALA A 969 29.24 -34.17 -17.98
N VAL A 970 28.57 -34.11 -19.14
CA VAL A 970 28.67 -35.10 -20.24
C VAL A 970 30.08 -35.13 -20.84
N GLY A 971 30.75 -33.98 -20.99
CA GLY A 971 32.14 -33.90 -21.44
C GLY A 971 33.14 -34.50 -20.44
N VAL A 972 32.96 -34.25 -19.14
CA VAL A 972 33.81 -34.81 -18.07
C VAL A 972 33.58 -36.32 -17.92
N THR A 973 32.33 -36.79 -17.95
CA THR A 973 32.04 -38.24 -17.92
C THR A 973 32.50 -38.93 -19.21
N GLY A 974 32.30 -38.33 -20.38
CA GLY A 974 32.79 -38.82 -21.67
C GLY A 974 34.31 -38.96 -21.71
N THR A 975 35.06 -37.95 -21.28
CA THR A 975 36.52 -38.02 -21.19
C THR A 975 37.01 -39.02 -20.13
N ALA A 976 36.31 -39.17 -19.01
CA ALA A 976 36.60 -40.21 -18.02
C ALA A 976 36.36 -41.63 -18.57
N VAL A 977 35.29 -41.85 -19.34
CA VAL A 977 34.98 -43.12 -20.01
C VAL A 977 35.99 -43.43 -21.12
N MET A 978 36.39 -42.43 -21.93
CA MET A 978 37.44 -42.62 -22.94
C MET A 978 38.81 -42.90 -22.33
N ARG A 979 39.17 -42.28 -21.19
CA ARG A 979 40.39 -42.62 -20.43
C ARG A 979 40.33 -44.02 -19.81
N ARG A 980 39.15 -44.51 -19.42
CA ARG A 980 38.93 -45.90 -18.96
C ARG A 980 38.93 -46.95 -20.07
N ARG A 981 38.73 -46.56 -21.34
CA ARG A 981 38.84 -47.46 -22.51
C ARG A 981 40.22 -47.47 -23.17
N ARG A 982 41.16 -46.63 -22.70
CA ARG A 982 42.56 -46.55 -23.16
C ARG A 982 43.58 -47.04 -22.12
N ARG A 983 43.08 -47.65 -21.04
CA ARG A 983 43.84 -48.44 -20.05
C ARG A 983 43.23 -49.84 -20.02
#